data_AF-A0AAV0DZA2-F1
#
_entry.id   AF-A0AAV0DZA2-F1
#
_cell.length_a   1.000
_cell.length_b   1.000
_cell.length_c   1.000
_cell.angle_alpha   90.00
_cell.angle_beta   90.00
_cell.angle_gamma   90.00
#
_symmetry.space_group_name_H-M   'P 1'
#
loop_
_entity.id
_entity.type
_entity.pdbx_description
1 polymer ?
#
loop_
_entity_poly.entity_id
_entity_poly.type
_entity_poly.pdbx_seq_one_letter_code
_entity_poly.pdbx_strand_id
1 'polypeptide(L)'
;MGSDKQSVGLLDTLNMETVRTILAHPYPYPHEHSRHLFIAVVVGCLFFISSDNIHTLIQKLDTNIKWWSIYACLLGFFYFFSSPFLGKTIRPSYSNFSRWYIVWILVAALYHLPSFQSMGVDLRMNLSLFLTIYVSSISFLLVFHLIFIGLWHLGLVARVAKRRPEILAIIQNCAVLSIACCVFYSHCGNLAIVREKTFDRRDSLWFSLWRKGERNTWLAKFVRVSEFKEQVCKSWFAPVGSASDYPFLSKWVIYGELSCGGACAESSDEISPIYSLWATFIGLYIANYVVERSSGWALSHPLSHKEYDKLKKKQMKPEFLDMVPWYSGTSADLFKTVFDLIVSVTLFVGRFDMRMMQAAMSGVEDGAKHEDLLYDHFSEKDDFWFDFMADTGDGGNSSYTVACLLAQPSIHVQNNGTLLSLPRGNLLLIGGDLAYPNPSAFTYEKRLFRPFEYALQPPIWYKEEHIAVNKPELPHGIAELKQYEGPQCFVVPGNHDWFDGLQTFMRFICHKSWLGGWFMPQKKSYFALQLPKRWWVFGLDLALHCDIDIYQFKFFSELVRDKVRDDDCVIIMTHEPNWLIDWYWNDVTGKNISHLIRDHLVGRCKLRIAGDLHHYMHHSYVPSDKPVHVQHLIVNGCGGAFLHPTHVFKNFKELYGMSYKCTASYPSFEDSSRIALGNILKFRKKNWQFDIIGGFIYFLLVFSMFPQCHLDHILKDNTFSGHVRSFFIAVWDSFIYMLDCSYVSFGGAMLLLVAAVCFVPNIASRKRKLIIGILHVSAHLAAAIILMLLLELGVETCIRHNLLATSGYHTLYKWYRYVEHEHFPDPSGLRERIERWTFGLYPACIKYLMSAFDVPEVMAVTRQNICKNGMDSLPRGRAAIYYASVFLYFWVFSTPVVSLIFGSYLYICINWLHIHFDEAFSSLRIANYKSFTRFHINVKGDLEVFTLAVDKVPKKWKLDSNWETEQQQPSHLRSFPSKWRAVSPHHDPVNTVRIVDHFVIQQTEVEKPDSKLMNGSITH
;
A
#
# COMPACT_ATOMS: atom_id res chain seq x y z
N MET A 1 46.00 -21.58 -56.66
CA MET A 1 44.94 -21.66 -57.68
C MET A 1 43.69 -22.19 -56.98
N GLY A 2 42.55 -21.52 -56.90
CA GLY A 2 42.15 -20.17 -57.30
C GLY A 2 40.90 -19.72 -56.51
N SER A 3 40.78 -18.39 -56.40
CA SER A 3 39.61 -17.51 -56.28
C SER A 3 38.26 -18.06 -55.78
N ASP A 4 37.68 -17.42 -54.75
CA ASP A 4 36.62 -16.43 -55.02
C ASP A 4 36.47 -15.35 -53.94
N LYS A 5 36.42 -14.11 -54.43
CA LYS A 5 36.31 -12.83 -53.72
C LYS A 5 34.89 -12.65 -53.17
N GLN A 6 34.76 -12.28 -51.89
CA GLN A 6 33.56 -11.59 -51.40
C GLN A 6 33.72 -10.08 -51.57
N SER A 7 32.68 -9.47 -52.12
CA SER A 7 32.55 -8.03 -52.37
C SER A 7 32.43 -7.25 -51.07
N VAL A 8 33.37 -6.33 -50.83
CA VAL A 8 33.27 -5.30 -49.78
C VAL A 8 32.26 -4.26 -50.26
N GLY A 9 31.14 -4.15 -49.54
CA GLY A 9 30.09 -3.16 -49.80
C GLY A 9 30.44 -1.79 -49.23
N LEU A 10 29.96 -0.74 -49.90
CA LEU A 10 30.15 0.70 -49.63
C LEU A 10 29.64 1.19 -48.25
N LEU A 11 29.26 0.31 -47.33
CA LEU A 11 28.60 0.62 -46.07
C LEU A 11 29.47 0.40 -44.81
N ASP A 12 30.64 -0.23 -44.94
CA ASP A 12 31.55 -0.48 -43.81
C ASP A 12 32.34 0.78 -43.35
N THR A 13 32.18 1.91 -44.04
CA THR A 13 32.83 3.19 -43.68
C THR A 13 31.96 4.12 -42.82
N LEU A 14 30.72 3.75 -42.50
CA LEU A 14 29.88 4.53 -41.58
C LEU A 14 29.96 3.92 -40.18
N ASN A 15 30.63 4.64 -39.28
CA ASN A 15 30.81 4.28 -37.87
C ASN A 15 29.44 4.29 -37.15
N MET A 16 28.73 3.17 -37.24
CA MET A 16 27.36 2.95 -36.71
C MET A 16 27.30 2.79 -35.18
N GLU A 17 28.42 2.88 -34.46
CA GLU A 17 28.42 2.88 -32.99
C GLU A 17 27.89 4.18 -32.39
N THR A 18 28.07 5.32 -33.07
CA THR A 18 27.61 6.62 -32.56
C THR A 18 26.10 6.83 -32.75
N VAL A 19 25.49 6.19 -33.76
CA VAL A 19 24.03 6.21 -33.96
C VAL A 19 23.31 5.19 -33.06
N ARG A 20 24.02 4.11 -32.65
CA ARG A 20 23.50 3.05 -31.77
C ARG A 20 23.12 3.51 -30.36
N THR A 21 23.71 4.61 -29.88
CA THR A 21 23.46 5.12 -28.52
C THR A 21 22.30 6.10 -28.43
N ILE A 22 21.83 6.65 -29.56
CA ILE A 22 20.77 7.69 -29.57
C ILE A 22 19.35 7.08 -29.48
N LEU A 23 19.16 5.81 -29.84
CA LEU A 23 17.81 5.22 -30.00
C LEU A 23 17.51 4.01 -29.11
N ALA A 24 18.38 3.65 -28.16
CA ALA A 24 18.15 2.50 -27.28
C ALA A 24 17.41 2.90 -25.99
N HIS A 25 16.07 3.02 -26.06
CA HIS A 25 15.21 3.02 -24.87
C HIS A 25 14.53 1.65 -24.68
N PRO A 26 14.67 1.00 -23.50
CA PRO A 26 14.12 -0.33 -23.27
C PRO A 26 12.73 -0.24 -22.65
N TYR A 27 11.69 -0.53 -23.43
CA TYR A 27 10.43 -1.02 -22.91
C TYR A 27 10.07 -2.33 -23.62
N PRO A 28 9.51 -3.33 -22.92
CA PRO A 28 8.90 -4.49 -23.57
C PRO A 28 7.62 -4.00 -24.26
N TYR A 29 7.74 -3.62 -25.53
CA TYR A 29 6.64 -3.13 -26.36
C TYR A 29 6.01 -4.31 -27.10
N PRO A 30 4.79 -4.71 -26.70
CA PRO A 30 3.79 -5.01 -27.70
C PRO A 30 2.49 -4.23 -27.38
N HIS A 31 1.76 -3.82 -28.42
CA HIS A 31 0.43 -3.17 -28.41
C HIS A 31 0.28 -1.66 -28.17
N GLU A 32 1.34 -0.91 -27.95
CA GLU A 32 1.18 0.53 -27.68
C GLU A 32 0.75 1.32 -28.93
N HIS A 33 1.20 1.03 -30.16
CA HIS A 33 0.77 1.84 -31.32
C HIS A 33 -0.72 1.64 -31.70
N SER A 34 -1.26 0.42 -31.57
CA SER A 34 -2.70 0.17 -31.65
C SER A 34 -3.47 0.90 -30.53
N ARG A 35 -2.87 1.02 -29.35
CA ARG A 35 -3.41 1.79 -28.23
C ARG A 35 -3.37 3.30 -28.51
N HIS A 36 -2.30 3.81 -29.12
CA HIS A 36 -2.17 5.21 -29.52
C HIS A 36 -3.12 5.57 -30.66
N LEU A 37 -3.32 4.69 -31.65
CA LEU A 37 -4.33 4.86 -32.68
C LEU A 37 -5.74 4.85 -32.08
N PHE A 38 -6.02 3.92 -31.17
CA PHE A 38 -7.28 3.89 -30.42
C PHE A 38 -7.49 5.17 -29.61
N ILE A 39 -6.49 5.62 -28.86
CA ILE A 39 -6.54 6.85 -28.07
C ILE A 39 -6.72 8.06 -29.00
N ALA A 40 -6.01 8.13 -30.12
CA ALA A 40 -6.14 9.24 -31.08
C ALA A 40 -7.53 9.28 -31.73
N VAL A 41 -8.11 8.12 -32.07
CA VAL A 41 -9.49 8.02 -32.57
C VAL A 41 -10.48 8.42 -31.49
N VAL A 42 -10.33 7.93 -30.25
CA VAL A 42 -11.22 8.29 -29.13
C VAL A 42 -11.13 9.78 -28.80
N VAL A 43 -9.93 10.34 -28.71
CA VAL A 43 -9.69 11.76 -28.46
C VAL A 43 -10.18 12.61 -29.63
N GLY A 44 -9.96 12.19 -30.87
CA GLY A 44 -10.49 12.83 -32.07
C GLY A 44 -12.02 12.84 -32.09
N CYS A 45 -12.65 11.69 -31.83
CA CYS A 45 -14.11 11.57 -31.70
C CYS A 45 -14.64 12.47 -30.58
N LEU A 46 -14.02 12.48 -29.40
CA LEU A 46 -14.39 13.36 -28.30
C LEU A 46 -14.20 14.85 -28.66
N PHE A 47 -13.15 15.19 -29.41
CA PHE A 47 -12.91 16.55 -29.88
C PHE A 47 -13.99 17.01 -30.88
N PHE A 48 -14.37 16.20 -31.85
CA PHE A 48 -15.43 16.55 -32.80
C PHE A 48 -16.83 16.54 -32.17
N ILE A 49 -17.13 15.58 -31.29
CA ILE A 49 -18.39 15.53 -30.52
C ILE A 49 -18.50 16.71 -29.56
N SER A 50 -17.40 17.11 -28.92
CA SER A 50 -17.39 18.30 -28.06
C SER A 50 -17.46 19.58 -28.88
N SER A 51 -16.77 19.68 -30.02
CA SER A 51 -16.84 20.84 -30.92
C SER A 51 -18.26 21.13 -31.41
N ASP A 52 -19.06 20.12 -31.76
CA ASP A 52 -20.48 20.31 -32.16
C ASP A 52 -21.41 20.63 -30.98
N ASN A 53 -21.08 20.18 -29.75
CA ASN A 53 -21.96 20.31 -28.57
C ASN A 53 -21.52 21.36 -27.54
N ILE A 54 -20.37 22.02 -27.68
CA ILE A 54 -19.85 22.99 -26.69
C ILE A 54 -20.79 24.19 -26.52
N HIS A 55 -21.47 24.64 -27.59
CA HIS A 55 -22.48 25.70 -27.50
C HIS A 55 -23.67 25.30 -26.62
N THR A 56 -24.13 24.06 -26.71
CA THR A 56 -25.23 23.50 -25.93
C THR A 56 -24.80 23.11 -24.52
N LEU A 57 -23.57 22.61 -24.35
CA LEU A 57 -23.03 22.10 -23.10
C LEU A 57 -22.70 23.22 -22.12
N ILE A 58 -22.04 24.31 -22.55
CA ILE A 58 -21.66 25.42 -21.65
C ILE A 58 -22.89 26.21 -21.20
N GLN A 59 -23.84 26.46 -22.11
CA GLN A 59 -25.07 27.18 -21.78
C GLN A 59 -25.99 26.35 -20.87
N LYS A 60 -25.96 25.01 -20.97
CA LYS A 60 -26.72 24.08 -20.11
C LYS A 60 -25.97 23.60 -18.86
N LEU A 61 -24.65 23.73 -18.78
CA LEU A 61 -23.87 23.37 -17.58
C LEU A 61 -24.24 24.26 -16.40
N ASP A 62 -24.44 25.55 -16.68
CA ASP A 62 -24.79 26.55 -15.68
C ASP A 62 -26.22 26.37 -15.17
N THR A 63 -27.15 25.93 -16.05
CA THR A 63 -28.56 25.66 -15.70
C THR A 63 -28.77 24.28 -15.05
N ASN A 64 -27.95 23.28 -15.37
CA ASN A 64 -28.08 21.89 -14.88
C ASN A 64 -26.91 21.42 -14.00
N ILE A 65 -26.23 22.34 -13.32
CA ILE A 65 -25.06 22.04 -12.47
C ILE A 65 -25.35 20.99 -11.39
N LYS A 66 -26.60 20.92 -10.91
CA LYS A 66 -27.07 19.91 -9.96
C LYS A 66 -26.94 18.49 -10.52
N TRP A 67 -27.28 18.29 -11.80
CA TRP A 67 -27.20 16.98 -12.46
C TRP A 67 -25.76 16.57 -12.74
N TRP A 68 -24.91 17.52 -13.17
CA TRP A 68 -23.47 17.25 -13.34
C TRP A 68 -22.77 16.91 -12.02
N SER A 69 -23.13 17.59 -10.92
CA SER A 69 -22.64 17.24 -9.59
C SER A 69 -23.11 15.86 -9.13
N ILE A 70 -24.35 15.46 -9.44
CA ILE A 70 -24.86 14.11 -9.15
C ILE A 70 -24.08 13.04 -9.94
N TYR A 71 -23.79 13.29 -11.21
CA TYR A 71 -22.95 12.43 -12.04
C TYR A 71 -21.53 12.29 -11.46
N ALA A 72 -20.89 13.41 -11.10
CA ALA A 72 -19.55 13.40 -10.51
C ALA A 72 -19.53 12.69 -9.15
N CYS A 73 -20.55 12.91 -8.31
CA CYS A 73 -20.68 12.22 -7.02
C CYS A 73 -20.93 10.71 -7.20
N LEU A 74 -21.86 10.29 -8.08
CA LEU A 74 -22.17 8.87 -8.31
C LEU A 74 -20.99 8.10 -8.92
N LEU A 75 -20.29 8.70 -9.89
CA LEU A 75 -19.07 8.10 -10.45
C LEU A 75 -17.91 8.14 -9.45
N GLY A 76 -17.81 9.18 -8.63
CA GLY A 76 -16.88 9.25 -7.50
C GLY A 76 -17.14 8.16 -6.47
N PHE A 77 -18.39 7.96 -6.05
CA PHE A 77 -18.80 6.87 -5.17
C PHE A 77 -18.50 5.51 -5.81
N PHE A 78 -18.87 5.29 -7.08
CA PHE A 78 -18.52 4.06 -7.79
C PHE A 78 -17.00 3.81 -7.76
N TYR A 79 -16.18 4.82 -8.04
CA TYR A 79 -14.72 4.70 -7.99
C TYR A 79 -14.22 4.36 -6.58
N PHE A 80 -14.67 5.08 -5.55
CA PHE A 80 -14.26 4.80 -4.17
C PHE A 80 -14.70 3.41 -3.70
N PHE A 81 -15.92 2.95 -4.05
CA PHE A 81 -16.43 1.63 -3.69
C PHE A 81 -15.80 0.48 -4.49
N SER A 82 -15.40 0.72 -5.75
CA SER A 82 -14.79 -0.31 -6.61
C SER A 82 -13.25 -0.36 -6.55
N SER A 83 -12.60 0.73 -6.13
CA SER A 83 -11.14 0.88 -5.98
C SER A 83 -10.45 -0.27 -5.20
N PRO A 84 -10.99 -0.74 -4.07
CA PRO A 84 -10.38 -1.86 -3.32
C PRO A 84 -10.33 -3.18 -4.11
N PHE A 85 -11.22 -3.34 -5.08
CA PHE A 85 -11.40 -4.58 -5.84
C PHE A 85 -10.67 -4.55 -7.19
N LEU A 86 -10.41 -3.37 -7.76
CA LEU A 86 -9.76 -3.17 -9.06
C LEU A 86 -8.31 -3.71 -9.12
N GLY A 87 -7.58 -3.74 -8.00
CA GLY A 87 -6.21 -4.26 -7.95
C GLY A 87 -6.09 -5.79 -7.87
N LYS A 88 -7.17 -6.50 -7.47
CA LYS A 88 -7.19 -7.96 -7.28
C LYS A 88 -7.85 -8.72 -8.44
N THR A 89 -8.54 -8.05 -9.35
CA THR A 89 -9.34 -8.67 -10.43
C THR A 89 -8.54 -9.26 -11.59
N ILE A 90 -7.22 -9.04 -11.66
CA ILE A 90 -6.38 -9.48 -12.80
C ILE A 90 -5.77 -10.88 -12.61
N ARG A 91 -5.83 -11.49 -11.41
CA ARG A 91 -5.36 -12.87 -11.22
C ARG A 91 -6.50 -13.89 -11.32
N PRO A 92 -6.36 -14.97 -12.10
CA PRO A 92 -7.43 -15.93 -12.32
C PRO A 92 -7.42 -16.99 -11.20
N SER A 93 -8.02 -16.69 -10.05
CA SER A 93 -8.48 -17.76 -9.15
C SER A 93 -9.65 -17.29 -8.30
N TYR A 94 -10.85 -17.77 -8.65
CA TYR A 94 -12.00 -17.96 -7.76
C TYR A 94 -12.62 -16.74 -7.05
N SER A 95 -12.86 -15.64 -7.77
CA SER A 95 -14.01 -14.78 -7.41
C SER A 95 -14.64 -14.16 -8.65
N ASN A 96 -15.46 -14.96 -9.35
CA ASN A 96 -16.41 -14.44 -10.32
C ASN A 96 -17.37 -13.43 -9.65
N PHE A 97 -17.63 -13.57 -8.36
CA PHE A 97 -18.52 -12.68 -7.61
C PHE A 97 -18.02 -11.23 -7.55
N SER A 98 -16.74 -10.98 -7.28
CA SER A 98 -16.21 -9.59 -7.26
C SER A 98 -16.31 -8.90 -8.63
N ARG A 99 -16.11 -9.63 -9.72
CA ARG A 99 -16.28 -9.12 -11.09
C ARG A 99 -17.75 -8.85 -11.39
N TRP A 100 -18.64 -9.79 -11.08
CA TRP A 100 -20.09 -9.62 -11.24
C TRP A 100 -20.64 -8.52 -10.33
N TYR A 101 -20.09 -8.33 -9.14
CA TYR A 101 -20.46 -7.29 -8.19
C TYR A 101 -20.00 -5.92 -8.65
N ILE A 102 -18.77 -5.76 -9.16
CA ILE A 102 -18.32 -4.51 -9.78
C ILE A 102 -19.19 -4.19 -11.01
N VAL A 103 -19.48 -5.19 -11.83
CA VAL A 103 -20.37 -5.04 -12.99
C VAL A 103 -21.78 -4.67 -12.53
N TRP A 104 -22.29 -5.28 -11.47
CA TRP A 104 -23.61 -4.98 -10.91
C TRP A 104 -23.67 -3.57 -10.31
N ILE A 105 -22.67 -3.13 -9.54
CA ILE A 105 -22.58 -1.75 -9.03
C ILE A 105 -22.43 -0.77 -10.20
N LEU A 106 -21.64 -1.10 -11.23
CA LEU A 106 -21.52 -0.27 -12.42
C LEU A 106 -22.88 -0.15 -13.13
N VAL A 107 -23.60 -1.26 -13.30
CA VAL A 107 -24.94 -1.28 -13.88
C VAL A 107 -25.93 -0.50 -13.01
N ALA A 108 -25.88 -0.64 -11.69
CA ALA A 108 -26.74 0.12 -10.77
C ALA A 108 -26.41 1.62 -10.81
N ALA A 109 -25.13 1.99 -10.83
CA ALA A 109 -24.68 3.37 -10.95
C ALA A 109 -25.17 3.96 -12.28
N LEU A 110 -24.98 3.26 -13.39
CA LEU A 110 -25.45 3.65 -14.73
C LEU A 110 -26.99 3.71 -14.81
N TYR A 111 -27.70 2.80 -14.15
CA TYR A 111 -29.16 2.78 -14.11
C TYR A 111 -29.74 3.98 -13.37
N HIS A 112 -29.04 4.45 -12.33
CA HIS A 112 -29.42 5.64 -11.58
C HIS A 112 -28.88 6.95 -12.17
N LEU A 113 -28.13 6.90 -13.29
CA LEU A 113 -27.76 8.10 -14.03
C LEU A 113 -28.97 8.65 -14.81
N PRO A 114 -29.27 9.97 -14.70
CA PRO A 114 -30.26 10.63 -15.53
C PRO A 114 -29.98 10.43 -17.03
N SER A 115 -30.99 10.24 -17.88
CA SER A 115 -30.75 10.01 -19.32
C SER A 115 -30.04 11.18 -20.00
N PHE A 116 -29.17 10.93 -20.99
CA PHE A 116 -28.51 12.01 -21.76
C PHE A 116 -29.51 12.96 -22.45
N GLN A 117 -30.72 12.47 -22.71
CA GLN A 117 -31.85 13.26 -23.21
C GLN A 117 -32.35 14.28 -22.18
N SER A 118 -32.36 13.94 -20.88
CA SER A 118 -32.64 14.88 -19.79
C SER A 118 -31.55 15.96 -19.63
N MET A 119 -30.34 15.69 -20.16
CA MET A 119 -29.25 16.66 -20.29
C MET A 119 -29.29 17.43 -21.63
N GLY A 120 -30.23 17.07 -22.52
CA GLY A 120 -30.48 17.72 -23.80
C GLY A 120 -29.38 17.50 -24.86
N VAL A 121 -28.72 16.34 -24.82
CA VAL A 121 -27.73 15.87 -25.81
C VAL A 121 -28.36 14.72 -26.61
N ASP A 122 -28.49 14.87 -27.95
CA ASP A 122 -29.02 13.83 -28.85
C ASP A 122 -27.87 13.24 -29.70
N LEU A 123 -27.48 11.99 -29.41
CA LEU A 123 -26.41 11.27 -30.11
C LEU A 123 -27.04 10.12 -30.91
N ARG A 124 -27.61 10.40 -32.09
CA ARG A 124 -28.10 9.35 -32.99
C ARG A 124 -26.98 8.90 -33.94
N MET A 125 -26.43 7.70 -33.73
CA MET A 125 -25.48 7.06 -34.66
C MET A 125 -26.24 6.21 -35.67
N ASN A 126 -25.91 6.33 -36.97
CA ASN A 126 -26.60 5.60 -38.03
C ASN A 126 -26.12 4.13 -38.08
N LEU A 127 -26.84 3.25 -37.38
CA LEU A 127 -26.44 1.86 -37.09
C LEU A 127 -26.16 1.03 -38.34
N SER A 128 -26.86 1.31 -39.45
CA SER A 128 -26.67 0.61 -40.73
C SER A 128 -25.29 0.86 -41.33
N LEU A 129 -24.82 2.11 -41.33
CA LEU A 129 -23.49 2.46 -41.85
C LEU A 129 -22.36 1.83 -41.02
N PHE A 130 -22.52 1.85 -39.69
CA PHE A 130 -21.56 1.23 -38.77
C PHE A 130 -21.39 -0.26 -39.05
N LEU A 131 -22.51 -0.99 -39.20
CA LEU A 131 -22.50 -2.43 -39.42
C LEU A 131 -21.85 -2.78 -40.77
N THR A 132 -22.14 -2.03 -41.83
CA THR A 132 -21.59 -2.27 -43.17
C THR A 132 -20.08 -2.06 -43.23
N ILE A 133 -19.56 -0.98 -42.65
CA ILE A 133 -18.11 -0.72 -42.60
C ILE A 133 -17.41 -1.77 -41.73
N TYR A 134 -18.06 -2.20 -40.64
CA TYR A 134 -17.50 -3.17 -39.71
C TYR A 134 -17.33 -4.55 -40.35
N VAL A 135 -18.38 -5.06 -40.99
CA VAL A 135 -18.35 -6.36 -41.68
C VAL A 135 -17.37 -6.33 -42.85
N SER A 136 -17.35 -5.26 -43.65
CA SER A 136 -16.42 -5.11 -44.77
C SER A 136 -14.95 -5.09 -44.31
N SER A 137 -14.65 -4.41 -43.20
CA SER A 137 -13.30 -4.35 -42.63
C SER A 137 -12.81 -5.71 -42.12
N ILE A 138 -13.70 -6.50 -41.49
CA ILE A 138 -13.39 -7.86 -41.02
C ILE A 138 -13.02 -8.74 -42.21
N SER A 139 -13.85 -8.76 -43.26
CA SER A 139 -13.61 -9.58 -44.45
C SER A 139 -12.28 -9.23 -45.12
N PHE A 140 -11.97 -7.94 -45.28
CA PHE A 140 -10.74 -7.50 -45.94
C PHE A 140 -9.48 -7.85 -45.15
N LEU A 141 -9.46 -7.58 -43.84
CA LEU A 141 -8.31 -7.90 -42.99
C LEU A 141 -8.08 -9.41 -42.86
N LEU A 142 -9.14 -10.22 -42.86
CA LEU A 142 -9.03 -11.68 -42.80
C LEU A 142 -8.36 -12.23 -44.06
N VAL A 143 -8.73 -11.73 -45.24
CA VAL A 143 -8.08 -12.07 -46.52
C VAL A 143 -6.61 -11.64 -46.53
N PHE A 144 -6.29 -10.42 -46.07
CA PHE A 144 -4.90 -9.95 -45.94
C PHE A 144 -4.05 -10.89 -45.08
N HIS A 145 -4.56 -11.32 -43.92
CA HIS A 145 -3.83 -12.22 -43.03
C HIS A 145 -3.65 -13.62 -43.64
N LEU A 146 -4.63 -14.14 -44.38
CA LEU A 146 -4.49 -15.41 -45.10
C LEU A 146 -3.41 -15.35 -46.18
N ILE A 147 -3.37 -14.26 -46.96
CA ILE A 147 -2.33 -14.02 -47.97
C ILE A 147 -0.94 -13.91 -47.31
N PHE A 148 -0.84 -13.18 -46.20
CA PHE A 148 0.41 -13.00 -45.46
C PHE A 148 0.93 -14.32 -44.86
N ILE A 149 0.03 -15.20 -44.40
CA ILE A 149 0.37 -16.56 -43.94
C ILE A 149 0.84 -17.44 -45.12
N GLY A 150 0.21 -17.30 -46.29
CA GLY A 150 0.64 -17.98 -47.53
C GLY A 150 2.05 -17.57 -47.97
N LEU A 151 2.35 -16.27 -47.96
CA LEU A 151 3.68 -15.72 -48.27
C LEU A 151 4.76 -16.18 -47.28
N TRP A 152 4.40 -16.44 -46.02
CA TRP A 152 5.29 -17.06 -45.05
C TRP A 152 5.60 -18.53 -45.37
N HIS A 153 4.62 -19.32 -45.82
CA HIS A 153 4.84 -20.70 -46.28
C HIS A 153 5.77 -20.78 -47.49
N LEU A 154 5.79 -19.75 -48.34
CA LEU A 154 6.70 -19.59 -49.47
C LEU A 154 8.10 -19.09 -49.07
N GLY A 155 8.37 -18.84 -47.78
CA GLY A 155 9.70 -18.48 -47.26
C GLY A 155 10.10 -17.00 -47.42
N LEU A 156 9.19 -16.14 -47.87
CA LEU A 156 9.46 -14.72 -48.14
C LEU A 156 9.35 -13.81 -46.88
N VAL A 157 8.99 -14.36 -45.71
CA VAL A 157 8.75 -13.61 -44.45
C VAL A 157 9.34 -14.36 -43.22
N ALA A 158 9.84 -13.64 -42.21
CA ALA A 158 10.60 -14.17 -41.05
C ALA A 158 9.85 -15.17 -40.13
N ARG A 159 10.59 -16.09 -39.47
CA ARG A 159 10.07 -17.17 -38.58
C ARG A 159 9.25 -16.70 -37.36
N VAL A 160 9.42 -15.46 -36.88
CA VAL A 160 8.64 -14.90 -35.74
C VAL A 160 7.17 -14.67 -36.11
N ALA A 161 6.80 -14.77 -37.40
CA ALA A 161 5.42 -14.73 -37.87
C ALA A 161 4.54 -15.92 -37.41
N LYS A 162 5.11 -16.94 -36.73
CA LYS A 162 4.38 -18.14 -36.30
C LYS A 162 3.25 -17.89 -35.28
N ARG A 163 3.24 -16.73 -34.58
CA ARG A 163 2.14 -16.36 -33.66
C ARG A 163 0.98 -15.73 -34.43
N ARG A 164 -0.15 -16.44 -34.51
CA ARG A 164 -1.42 -15.94 -35.04
C ARG A 164 -1.85 -14.69 -34.25
N PRO A 165 -2.34 -13.62 -34.89
CA PRO A 165 -3.00 -12.55 -34.16
C PRO A 165 -4.23 -13.12 -33.45
N GLU A 166 -4.47 -12.66 -32.23
CA GLU A 166 -5.72 -12.99 -31.54
C GLU A 166 -6.88 -12.37 -32.34
N ILE A 167 -7.85 -13.20 -32.72
CA ILE A 167 -9.03 -12.79 -33.51
C ILE A 167 -9.73 -11.58 -32.86
N LEU A 168 -9.70 -11.52 -31.52
CA LEU A 168 -10.24 -10.43 -30.72
C LEU A 168 -9.63 -9.06 -31.06
N ALA A 169 -8.32 -9.00 -31.34
CA ALA A 169 -7.65 -7.75 -31.68
C ALA A 169 -8.04 -7.24 -33.07
N ILE A 170 -8.29 -8.14 -34.02
CA ILE A 170 -8.78 -7.78 -35.37
C ILE A 170 -10.21 -7.23 -35.25
N ILE A 171 -11.07 -7.92 -34.51
CA ILE A 171 -12.45 -7.51 -34.21
C ILE A 171 -12.48 -6.12 -33.56
N GLN A 172 -11.64 -5.89 -32.55
CA GLN A 172 -11.54 -4.59 -31.86
C GLN A 172 -11.11 -3.47 -32.81
N ASN A 173 -10.08 -3.68 -33.63
CA ASN A 173 -9.62 -2.65 -34.57
C ASN A 173 -10.65 -2.34 -35.66
N CYS A 174 -11.38 -3.34 -36.16
CA CYS A 174 -12.49 -3.12 -37.08
C CYS A 174 -13.61 -2.27 -36.45
N ALA A 175 -13.94 -2.52 -35.18
CA ALA A 175 -14.98 -1.76 -34.48
C ALA A 175 -14.57 -0.28 -34.34
N VAL A 176 -13.31 -0.03 -34.00
CA VAL A 176 -12.75 1.32 -33.84
C VAL A 176 -12.74 2.07 -35.16
N LEU A 177 -12.36 1.41 -36.25
CA LEU A 177 -12.36 1.97 -37.60
C LEU A 177 -13.78 2.35 -38.04
N SER A 178 -14.76 1.50 -37.76
CA SER A 178 -16.18 1.82 -38.04
C SER A 178 -16.71 2.98 -37.22
N ILE A 179 -16.37 3.06 -35.92
CA ILE A 179 -16.75 4.20 -35.07
C ILE A 179 -16.17 5.49 -35.65
N ALA A 180 -14.87 5.49 -36.01
CA ALA A 180 -14.23 6.65 -36.60
C ALA A 180 -14.96 7.09 -37.88
N CYS A 181 -15.15 6.18 -38.84
CA CYS A 181 -15.81 6.50 -40.10
C CYS A 181 -17.24 7.03 -39.90
N CYS A 182 -18.00 6.48 -38.95
CA CYS A 182 -19.35 6.95 -38.64
C CYS A 182 -19.37 8.34 -37.96
N VAL A 183 -18.47 8.60 -37.02
CA VAL A 183 -18.37 9.89 -36.33
C VAL A 183 -17.96 10.99 -37.31
N PHE A 184 -16.96 10.73 -38.15
CA PHE A 184 -16.52 11.67 -39.18
C PHE A 184 -17.60 11.93 -40.24
N TYR A 185 -18.32 10.88 -40.68
CA TYR A 185 -19.45 11.03 -41.61
C TYR A 185 -20.60 11.85 -41.01
N SER A 186 -20.95 11.60 -39.75
CA SER A 186 -21.99 12.35 -39.04
C SER A 186 -21.62 13.83 -38.86
N HIS A 187 -20.32 14.17 -38.85
CA HIS A 187 -19.83 15.53 -38.62
C HIS A 187 -19.72 16.37 -39.91
N CYS A 188 -19.24 15.78 -41.02
CA CYS A 188 -19.03 16.49 -42.30
C CYS A 188 -20.16 16.27 -43.34
N GLY A 189 -20.95 15.20 -43.23
CA GLY A 189 -21.99 14.85 -44.20
C GLY A 189 -21.44 14.45 -45.59
N ASN A 190 -22.34 14.06 -46.51
CA ASN A 190 -21.96 13.72 -47.88
C ASN A 190 -21.94 14.98 -48.76
N LEU A 191 -20.76 15.59 -48.95
CA LEU A 191 -20.61 16.83 -49.72
C LEU A 191 -20.87 16.66 -51.23
N ALA A 192 -20.92 15.42 -51.74
CA ALA A 192 -21.20 15.12 -53.15
C ALA A 192 -22.64 15.52 -53.61
N ILE A 193 -23.59 15.73 -52.69
CA ILE A 193 -25.00 16.01 -53.04
C ILE A 193 -25.35 17.51 -52.94
N VAL A 194 -24.47 18.36 -52.40
CA VAL A 194 -24.84 19.75 -52.03
C VAL A 194 -24.71 20.75 -53.18
N ARG A 195 -24.19 20.35 -54.36
CA ARG A 195 -23.98 21.30 -55.46
C ARG A 195 -25.25 21.70 -56.24
N GLU A 196 -26.39 21.03 -56.05
CA GLU A 196 -27.56 21.23 -56.93
C GLU A 196 -28.89 21.64 -56.26
N LYS A 197 -28.87 22.12 -55.02
CA LYS A 197 -30.06 22.79 -54.44
C LYS A 197 -29.75 24.21 -53.99
N THR A 198 -29.61 25.11 -54.97
CA THR A 198 -30.04 26.50 -54.84
C THR A 198 -31.54 26.53 -54.54
N PHE A 199 -31.91 26.36 -53.27
CA PHE A 199 -33.25 26.65 -52.78
C PHE A 199 -33.30 28.08 -52.25
N ASP A 200 -33.67 28.96 -53.18
CA ASP A 200 -34.53 30.13 -53.03
C ASP A 200 -35.03 30.38 -51.60
N ARG A 201 -34.31 31.22 -50.85
CA ARG A 201 -34.79 31.75 -49.56
C ARG A 201 -35.44 33.11 -49.81
N ARG A 202 -36.70 33.04 -50.25
CA ARG A 202 -37.68 34.12 -50.16
C ARG A 202 -37.63 34.78 -48.78
N ASP A 203 -37.60 36.11 -48.81
CA ASP A 203 -37.75 37.00 -47.68
C ASP A 203 -38.90 36.59 -46.76
N SER A 204 -38.59 36.23 -45.51
CA SER A 204 -39.54 36.29 -44.40
C SER A 204 -39.17 37.47 -43.52
N LEU A 205 -40.07 38.45 -43.53
CA LEU A 205 -40.07 39.79 -42.95
C LEU A 205 -39.71 39.96 -41.45
N TRP A 206 -39.16 38.95 -40.76
CA TRP A 206 -38.85 39.04 -39.33
C TRP A 206 -37.45 39.62 -39.05
N PHE A 207 -36.52 39.49 -39.99
CA PHE A 207 -35.10 39.81 -39.77
C PHE A 207 -34.68 41.29 -40.02
N SER A 208 -35.61 42.19 -40.39
CA SER A 208 -35.26 43.62 -40.55
C SER A 208 -35.40 44.43 -39.26
N LEU A 209 -36.14 43.94 -38.26
CA LEU A 209 -36.38 44.62 -36.98
C LEU A 209 -35.22 44.49 -35.97
N TRP A 210 -34.22 43.64 -36.25
CA TRP A 210 -33.04 43.46 -35.38
C TRP A 210 -31.76 44.07 -35.96
N ARG A 211 -31.88 45.04 -36.86
CA ARG A 211 -30.76 45.80 -37.43
C ARG A 211 -30.84 47.29 -37.07
N LYS A 212 -31.01 47.61 -35.78
CA LYS A 212 -30.68 48.94 -35.22
C LYS A 212 -30.59 48.85 -33.70
N GLY A 213 -29.38 48.62 -33.20
CA GLY A 213 -29.07 48.58 -31.77
C GLY A 213 -27.91 47.63 -31.47
N GLU A 214 -26.72 48.20 -31.28
CA GLU A 214 -25.47 47.61 -30.76
C GLU A 214 -24.96 46.30 -31.39
N ARG A 215 -23.89 46.46 -32.19
CA ARG A 215 -23.06 45.37 -32.73
C ARG A 215 -22.34 44.63 -31.58
N ASN A 216 -22.87 43.49 -31.16
CA ASN A 216 -22.10 42.50 -30.42
C ASN A 216 -20.99 41.92 -31.30
N THR A 217 -19.74 42.16 -30.90
CA THR A 217 -18.50 41.62 -31.49
C THR A 217 -18.42 40.08 -31.48
N TRP A 218 -19.30 39.43 -30.70
CA TRP A 218 -19.36 37.99 -30.54
C TRP A 218 -19.97 37.27 -31.76
N LEU A 219 -21.02 37.83 -32.39
CA LEU A 219 -21.68 37.22 -33.56
C LEU A 219 -20.78 37.21 -34.81
N ALA A 220 -19.89 38.20 -34.96
CA ALA A 220 -18.94 38.26 -36.07
C ALA A 220 -17.75 37.28 -35.94
N LYS A 221 -17.46 36.79 -34.72
CA LYS A 221 -16.45 35.74 -34.49
C LYS A 221 -16.97 34.33 -34.79
N PHE A 222 -18.29 34.11 -34.72
CA PHE A 222 -18.86 32.76 -34.85
C PHE A 222 -19.29 32.36 -36.27
N VAL A 223 -19.51 33.31 -37.19
CA VAL A 223 -19.57 33.03 -38.65
C VAL A 223 -18.26 32.37 -39.13
N ARG A 224 -17.15 32.68 -38.46
CA ARG A 224 -15.81 32.12 -38.72
C ARG A 224 -15.66 30.64 -38.33
N VAL A 225 -16.50 30.12 -37.44
CA VAL A 225 -16.46 28.72 -36.98
C VAL A 225 -17.23 27.79 -37.92
N SER A 226 -18.35 28.24 -38.49
CA SER A 226 -19.00 27.54 -39.61
C SER A 226 -18.12 27.52 -40.86
N GLU A 227 -17.38 28.61 -41.13
CA GLU A 227 -16.37 28.65 -42.19
C GLU A 227 -15.19 27.70 -41.92
N PHE A 228 -14.73 27.58 -40.66
CA PHE A 228 -13.69 26.63 -40.26
C PHE A 228 -14.15 25.18 -40.42
N LYS A 229 -15.40 24.86 -40.03
CA LYS A 229 -16.02 23.55 -40.28
C LYS A 229 -16.02 23.20 -41.77
N GLU A 230 -16.40 24.16 -42.61
CA GLU A 230 -16.43 23.96 -44.07
C GLU A 230 -15.01 23.81 -44.68
N GLN A 231 -14.02 24.53 -44.15
CA GLN A 231 -12.61 24.43 -44.58
C GLN A 231 -11.95 23.10 -44.15
N VAL A 232 -12.20 22.63 -42.92
CA VAL A 232 -11.65 21.34 -42.44
C VAL A 232 -12.26 20.19 -43.23
N CYS A 233 -13.58 20.18 -43.44
CA CYS A 233 -14.24 19.16 -44.25
C CYS A 233 -13.77 19.22 -45.73
N LYS A 234 -13.53 20.40 -46.32
CA LYS A 234 -12.99 20.52 -47.70
C LYS A 234 -11.53 20.07 -47.84
N SER A 235 -10.70 20.24 -46.82
CA SER A 235 -9.27 19.91 -46.86
C SER A 235 -9.00 18.41 -46.64
N TRP A 236 -9.73 17.78 -45.72
CA TRP A 236 -9.55 16.35 -45.39
C TRP A 236 -10.37 15.40 -46.28
N PHE A 237 -11.43 15.88 -46.92
CA PHE A 237 -12.34 15.08 -47.78
C PHE A 237 -12.46 15.63 -49.21
N ALA A 238 -11.40 16.22 -49.75
CA ALA A 238 -11.37 16.52 -51.18
C ALA A 238 -11.50 15.22 -51.99
N PRO A 239 -12.35 15.17 -53.05
CA PRO A 239 -12.49 13.97 -53.87
C PRO A 239 -11.16 13.61 -54.52
N VAL A 240 -10.77 12.33 -54.41
CA VAL A 240 -9.47 11.85 -54.89
C VAL A 240 -9.67 11.20 -56.27
N GLY A 241 -9.68 12.04 -57.31
CA GLY A 241 -9.69 11.61 -58.71
C GLY A 241 -11.06 11.23 -59.29
N SER A 242 -11.11 11.13 -60.62
CA SER A 242 -12.29 10.76 -61.40
C SER A 242 -12.33 9.23 -61.60
N ALA A 243 -13.53 8.65 -61.64
CA ALA A 243 -13.76 7.24 -61.99
C ALA A 243 -13.08 6.77 -63.31
N SER A 244 -12.60 7.69 -64.16
CA SER A 244 -11.86 7.38 -65.39
C SER A 244 -10.42 6.88 -65.16
N ASP A 245 -9.84 7.11 -63.98
CA ASP A 245 -8.41 6.83 -63.70
C ASP A 245 -8.13 5.40 -63.22
N TYR A 246 -9.16 4.56 -63.02
CA TYR A 246 -9.02 3.25 -62.38
C TYR A 246 -9.49 2.06 -63.24
N PRO A 247 -8.84 0.87 -63.15
CA PRO A 247 -9.20 -0.32 -63.92
C PRO A 247 -10.66 -0.79 -63.73
N PHE A 248 -11.19 -1.55 -64.69
CA PHE A 248 -12.59 -2.01 -64.71
C PHE A 248 -13.05 -2.76 -63.44
N LEU A 249 -12.16 -3.55 -62.83
CA LEU A 249 -12.43 -4.28 -61.58
C LEU A 249 -12.66 -3.34 -60.37
N SER A 250 -11.98 -2.20 -60.32
CA SER A 250 -12.19 -1.18 -59.28
C SER A 250 -13.53 -0.45 -59.44
N LYS A 251 -14.04 -0.27 -60.67
CA LYS A 251 -15.38 0.30 -60.88
C LYS A 251 -16.48 -0.57 -60.27
N TRP A 252 -16.36 -1.89 -60.40
CA TRP A 252 -17.34 -2.86 -59.90
C TRP A 252 -17.42 -2.89 -58.36
N VAL A 253 -16.27 -2.76 -57.68
CA VAL A 253 -16.18 -2.86 -56.21
C VAL A 253 -16.45 -1.52 -55.51
N ILE A 254 -16.12 -0.38 -56.14
CA ILE A 254 -16.17 0.95 -55.51
C ILE A 254 -17.51 1.67 -55.76
N TYR A 255 -18.15 1.47 -56.91
CA TYR A 255 -19.36 2.23 -57.31
C TYR A 255 -20.67 1.43 -57.31
N GLY A 256 -20.63 0.11 -57.09
CA GLY A 256 -21.82 -0.71 -56.77
C GLY A 256 -22.98 -0.58 -57.76
N GLU A 257 -22.79 -1.01 -59.01
CA GLU A 257 -23.69 -0.73 -60.13
C GLU A 257 -24.99 -1.58 -60.19
N LEU A 258 -25.60 -1.97 -59.06
CA LEU A 258 -26.84 -2.77 -59.08
C LEU A 258 -27.87 -2.42 -57.99
N SER A 259 -28.16 -1.13 -57.80
CA SER A 259 -29.27 -0.69 -56.93
C SER A 259 -30.01 0.59 -57.39
N CYS A 260 -30.16 0.82 -58.71
CA CYS A 260 -31.09 1.85 -59.23
C CYS A 260 -32.26 1.17 -59.96
N GLY A 261 -33.34 0.85 -59.24
CA GLY A 261 -34.65 0.59 -59.82
C GLY A 261 -35.42 1.90 -59.98
N GLY A 262 -35.04 2.73 -60.95
CA GLY A 262 -35.67 4.02 -61.25
C GLY A 262 -34.68 5.09 -61.69
N ALA A 263 -35.13 6.02 -62.53
CA ALA A 263 -34.32 7.02 -63.25
C ALA A 263 -33.33 7.77 -62.34
N CYS A 264 -32.06 7.40 -62.41
CA CYS A 264 -30.97 8.06 -61.72
C CYS A 264 -30.44 9.19 -62.62
N ALA A 265 -30.55 10.43 -62.12
CA ALA A 265 -29.86 11.60 -62.66
C ALA A 265 -28.34 11.37 -62.64
N GLU A 266 -27.62 12.04 -63.56
CA GLU A 266 -26.18 11.88 -63.84
C GLU A 266 -25.34 11.47 -62.61
N SER A 267 -24.71 10.29 -62.71
CA SER A 267 -23.82 9.76 -61.68
C SER A 267 -22.60 10.68 -61.52
N SER A 268 -22.40 11.23 -60.32
CA SER A 268 -21.16 11.94 -60.00
C SER A 268 -19.98 10.97 -60.03
N ASP A 269 -19.02 11.19 -60.93
CA ASP A 269 -17.77 10.41 -61.10
C ASP A 269 -16.79 10.47 -59.89
N GLU A 270 -17.24 10.94 -58.72
CA GLU A 270 -16.41 11.19 -57.53
C GLU A 270 -16.48 10.03 -56.51
N ILE A 271 -15.33 9.59 -56.01
CA ILE A 271 -15.23 8.55 -54.97
C ILE A 271 -15.85 9.07 -53.66
N SER A 272 -16.71 8.27 -53.01
CA SER A 272 -17.27 8.60 -51.69
C SER A 272 -16.15 8.92 -50.68
N PRO A 273 -16.21 10.07 -49.99
CA PRO A 273 -15.19 10.44 -49.01
C PRO A 273 -15.05 9.43 -47.85
N ILE A 274 -16.12 8.66 -47.57
CA ILE A 274 -16.11 7.57 -46.58
C ILE A 274 -15.20 6.42 -47.01
N TYR A 275 -15.20 6.08 -48.30
CA TYR A 275 -14.39 4.99 -48.84
C TYR A 275 -12.90 5.35 -48.82
N SER A 276 -12.56 6.58 -49.19
CA SER A 276 -11.19 7.10 -49.12
C SER A 276 -10.62 7.06 -47.69
N LEU A 277 -11.44 7.49 -46.72
CA LEU A 277 -11.08 7.43 -45.30
C LEU A 277 -10.90 5.99 -44.81
N TRP A 278 -11.84 5.11 -45.15
CA TRP A 278 -11.78 3.68 -44.82
C TRP A 278 -10.52 3.01 -45.40
N ALA A 279 -10.22 3.24 -46.67
CA ALA A 279 -9.05 2.69 -47.36
C ALA A 279 -7.73 3.20 -46.75
N THR A 280 -7.67 4.47 -46.36
CA THR A 280 -6.49 5.06 -45.70
C THR A 280 -6.20 4.39 -44.37
N PHE A 281 -7.22 4.20 -43.53
CA PHE A 281 -7.04 3.53 -42.22
C PHE A 281 -6.69 2.04 -42.36
N ILE A 282 -7.27 1.34 -43.33
CA ILE A 282 -6.92 -0.05 -43.64
C ILE A 282 -5.47 -0.14 -44.16
N GLY A 283 -5.04 0.78 -45.02
CA GLY A 283 -3.67 0.83 -45.53
C GLY A 283 -2.64 1.09 -44.43
N LEU A 284 -2.92 2.02 -43.51
CA LEU A 284 -2.08 2.29 -42.34
C LEU A 284 -1.96 1.07 -41.43
N TYR A 285 -3.06 0.35 -41.21
CA TYR A 285 -3.05 -0.90 -40.44
C TYR A 285 -2.13 -1.94 -41.09
N ILE A 286 -2.27 -2.17 -42.40
CA ILE A 286 -1.45 -3.14 -43.14
C ILE A 286 0.03 -2.76 -43.11
N ALA A 287 0.36 -1.50 -43.40
CA ALA A 287 1.75 -1.03 -43.40
C ALA A 287 2.41 -1.23 -42.03
N ASN A 288 1.70 -0.89 -40.95
CA ASN A 288 2.21 -1.05 -39.59
C ASN A 288 2.41 -2.53 -39.23
N TYR A 289 1.44 -3.39 -39.59
CA TYR A 289 1.52 -4.83 -39.34
C TYR A 289 2.70 -5.49 -40.07
N VAL A 290 2.96 -5.10 -41.32
CA VAL A 290 4.10 -5.59 -42.11
C VAL A 290 5.42 -5.10 -41.54
N VAL A 291 5.52 -3.82 -41.16
CA VAL A 291 6.75 -3.23 -40.58
C VAL A 291 7.10 -3.89 -39.25
N GLU A 292 6.14 -4.06 -38.33
CA GLU A 292 6.37 -4.67 -37.00
C GLU A 292 6.92 -6.11 -37.11
N ARG A 293 6.37 -6.93 -38.01
CA ARG A 293 6.72 -8.35 -38.15
C ARG A 293 7.96 -8.60 -39.02
N SER A 294 8.33 -7.66 -39.88
CA SER A 294 9.58 -7.72 -40.68
C SER A 294 10.79 -7.13 -39.94
N SER A 295 10.60 -6.09 -39.13
CA SER A 295 11.66 -5.42 -38.37
C SER A 295 12.09 -6.14 -37.08
N GLY A 296 11.31 -7.12 -36.59
CA GLY A 296 11.68 -8.00 -35.48
C GLY A 296 12.97 -8.82 -35.70
N TRP A 297 13.48 -8.88 -36.94
CA TRP A 297 14.79 -9.44 -37.28
C TRP A 297 15.97 -8.64 -36.68
N ALA A 298 15.81 -7.33 -36.44
CA ALA A 298 16.89 -6.48 -35.92
C ALA A 298 16.95 -6.39 -34.38
N LEU A 299 15.90 -6.79 -33.67
CA LEU A 299 15.72 -6.50 -32.23
C LEU A 299 15.72 -7.73 -31.30
N SER A 300 15.98 -8.93 -31.81
CA SER A 300 16.00 -10.14 -30.96
C SER A 300 17.36 -10.84 -30.97
N HIS A 301 18.26 -10.38 -30.11
CA HIS A 301 19.39 -11.15 -29.58
C HIS A 301 19.42 -11.02 -28.03
N PRO A 302 19.98 -12.01 -27.30
CA PRO A 302 19.63 -12.33 -25.91
C PRO A 302 20.15 -11.31 -24.86
N LEU A 303 19.52 -11.36 -23.67
CA LEU A 303 19.71 -10.51 -22.48
C LEU A 303 21.11 -9.88 -22.33
N SER A 304 21.15 -8.54 -22.17
CA SER A 304 22.41 -7.80 -22.10
C SER A 304 23.17 -8.03 -20.79
N HIS A 305 24.51 -7.95 -20.85
CA HIS A 305 25.44 -8.08 -19.72
C HIS A 305 25.08 -7.20 -18.50
N LYS A 306 24.46 -6.03 -18.73
CA LYS A 306 24.01 -5.12 -17.66
C LYS A 306 22.86 -5.69 -16.82
N GLU A 307 21.97 -6.48 -17.40
CA GLU A 307 20.87 -7.12 -16.65
C GLU A 307 21.39 -8.33 -15.87
N TYR A 308 22.36 -9.06 -16.41
CA TYR A 308 23.08 -10.11 -15.70
C TYR A 308 23.84 -9.55 -14.49
N ASP A 309 24.56 -8.44 -14.64
CA ASP A 309 25.25 -7.77 -13.52
C ASP A 309 24.27 -7.19 -12.48
N LYS A 310 23.07 -6.75 -12.91
CA LYS A 310 22.02 -6.30 -11.99
C LYS A 310 21.41 -7.46 -11.21
N LEU A 311 21.21 -8.62 -11.83
CA LEU A 311 20.79 -9.86 -11.18
C LEU A 311 21.88 -10.39 -10.23
N LYS A 312 23.15 -10.34 -10.63
CA LYS A 312 24.31 -10.71 -9.81
C LYS A 312 24.46 -9.79 -8.59
N LYS A 313 24.32 -8.47 -8.77
CA LYS A 313 24.27 -7.51 -7.64
C LYS A 313 23.06 -7.73 -6.72
N LYS A 314 21.92 -8.16 -7.26
CA LYS A 314 20.73 -8.53 -6.48
C LYS A 314 20.97 -9.81 -5.66
N GLN A 315 21.77 -10.74 -6.19
CA GLN A 315 22.23 -11.94 -5.48
C GLN A 315 23.25 -11.68 -4.36
N MET A 316 23.91 -10.51 -4.34
CA MET A 316 24.93 -10.16 -3.32
C MET A 316 24.37 -9.45 -2.08
N LYS A 317 23.05 -9.26 -1.98
CA LYS A 317 22.39 -8.64 -0.82
C LYS A 317 21.12 -9.41 -0.45
N PRO A 318 20.76 -9.48 0.83
CA PRO A 318 19.50 -10.07 1.24
C PRO A 318 18.31 -9.23 0.77
N GLU A 319 17.22 -9.91 0.38
CA GLU A 319 15.93 -9.29 0.05
C GLU A 319 15.07 -9.07 1.32
N PHE A 320 15.57 -8.27 2.26
CA PHE A 320 14.83 -7.95 3.49
C PHE A 320 13.87 -6.78 3.27
N LEU A 321 12.64 -6.92 3.77
CA LEU A 321 11.68 -5.82 3.82
C LEU A 321 11.98 -4.91 5.02
N ASP A 322 11.74 -3.61 4.83
CA ASP A 322 11.80 -2.63 5.91
C ASP A 322 10.63 -2.81 6.90
N MET A 323 10.80 -2.24 8.10
CA MET A 323 9.75 -2.18 9.12
C MET A 323 8.46 -1.54 8.62
N VAL A 324 7.33 -2.11 9.03
CA VAL A 324 6.00 -1.66 8.62
C VAL A 324 5.82 -0.18 8.98
N PRO A 325 5.41 0.66 8.01
CA PRO A 325 5.22 2.08 8.23
C PRO A 325 3.81 2.37 8.79
N TRP A 326 3.59 2.04 10.08
CA TRP A 326 2.29 2.09 10.78
C TRP A 326 1.54 3.44 10.67
N TYR A 327 2.26 4.56 10.58
CA TYR A 327 1.70 5.92 10.47
C TYR A 327 1.65 6.48 9.03
N SER A 328 2.00 5.66 8.04
CA SER A 328 2.04 6.11 6.64
C SER A 328 0.69 5.86 5.98
N GLY A 329 0.04 6.90 5.45
CA GLY A 329 -1.28 6.85 4.81
C GLY A 329 -1.37 5.93 3.59
N THR A 330 -0.25 5.34 3.15
CA THR A 330 -0.20 4.23 2.19
C THR A 330 -0.51 2.85 2.76
N SER A 331 -0.95 2.75 4.02
CA SER A 331 -1.47 1.51 4.61
C SER A 331 -2.84 1.11 4.03
N ALA A 332 -2.97 1.14 2.70
CA ALA A 332 -4.07 0.52 1.99
C ALA A 332 -4.30 -0.92 2.47
N ASP A 333 -3.25 -1.64 2.90
CA ASP A 333 -3.38 -2.95 3.55
C ASP A 333 -3.97 -2.89 4.97
N LEU A 334 -3.66 -1.89 5.80
CA LEU A 334 -4.29 -1.76 7.14
C LEU A 334 -5.75 -1.33 7.00
N PHE A 335 -6.05 -0.34 6.15
CA PHE A 335 -7.43 0.06 5.83
C PHE A 335 -8.22 -1.09 5.21
N LYS A 336 -7.59 -1.88 4.33
CA LYS A 336 -8.18 -3.09 3.75
C LYS A 336 -8.37 -4.18 4.78
N THR A 337 -7.45 -4.40 5.72
CA THR A 337 -7.63 -5.36 6.81
C THR A 337 -8.76 -4.95 7.73
N VAL A 338 -8.84 -3.67 8.12
CA VAL A 338 -9.94 -3.12 8.92
C VAL A 338 -11.25 -3.20 8.15
N PHE A 339 -11.26 -2.87 6.85
CA PHE A 339 -12.44 -3.00 6.00
C PHE A 339 -12.88 -4.45 5.82
N ASP A 340 -11.95 -5.37 5.52
CA ASP A 340 -12.20 -6.80 5.39
C ASP A 340 -12.71 -7.38 6.72
N LEU A 341 -12.20 -6.91 7.87
CA LEU A 341 -12.68 -7.27 9.20
C LEU A 341 -14.10 -6.76 9.45
N ILE A 342 -14.37 -5.48 9.19
CA ILE A 342 -15.71 -4.88 9.34
C ILE A 342 -16.70 -5.61 8.45
N VAL A 343 -16.40 -5.76 7.15
CA VAL A 343 -17.23 -6.49 6.19
C VAL A 343 -17.48 -7.91 6.67
N SER A 344 -16.44 -8.61 7.12
CA SER A 344 -16.61 -9.98 7.60
C SER A 344 -17.44 -10.10 8.88
N VAL A 345 -17.30 -9.16 9.82
CA VAL A 345 -18.02 -9.19 11.09
C VAL A 345 -19.48 -8.73 10.91
N THR A 346 -19.71 -7.67 10.14
CA THR A 346 -21.04 -7.06 10.00
C THR A 346 -21.91 -7.67 8.90
N LEU A 347 -21.33 -8.15 7.78
CA LEU A 347 -22.12 -8.69 6.66
C LEU A 347 -22.21 -10.22 6.67
N PHE A 348 -21.20 -10.93 7.20
CA PHE A 348 -21.11 -12.39 7.08
C PHE A 348 -21.31 -13.16 8.40
N VAL A 349 -21.69 -12.48 9.49
CA VAL A 349 -21.91 -13.10 10.81
C VAL A 349 -20.68 -13.91 11.25
N GLY A 350 -19.52 -13.26 11.24
CA GLY A 350 -18.24 -13.79 11.72
C GLY A 350 -17.40 -14.50 10.65
N ARG A 351 -16.07 -14.35 10.73
CA ARG A 351 -15.18 -15.29 10.03
C ARG A 351 -15.34 -16.67 10.66
N PHE A 352 -15.39 -17.71 9.84
CA PHE A 352 -15.39 -19.08 10.31
C PHE A 352 -14.08 -19.35 11.08
N ASP A 353 -14.18 -19.63 12.38
CA ASP A 353 -13.06 -20.11 13.18
C ASP A 353 -12.62 -21.47 12.61
N MET A 354 -11.41 -21.52 12.04
CA MET A 354 -10.88 -22.72 11.40
C MET A 354 -10.75 -23.88 12.41
N ARG A 355 -10.55 -23.60 13.71
CA ARG A 355 -10.53 -24.63 14.76
C ARG A 355 -11.91 -25.28 14.91
N MET A 356 -12.97 -24.47 14.95
CA MET A 356 -14.35 -24.98 15.01
C MET A 356 -14.70 -25.78 13.76
N MET A 357 -14.26 -25.31 12.58
CA MET A 357 -14.45 -26.06 11.32
C MET A 357 -13.71 -27.40 11.35
N GLN A 358 -12.45 -27.44 11.81
CA GLN A 358 -11.69 -28.67 11.96
C GLN A 358 -12.33 -29.62 12.97
N ALA A 359 -12.80 -29.11 14.11
CA ALA A 359 -13.50 -29.88 15.12
C ALA A 359 -14.80 -30.49 14.54
N ALA A 360 -15.60 -29.69 13.82
CA ALA A 360 -16.82 -30.14 13.16
C ALA A 360 -16.56 -31.18 12.07
N MET A 361 -15.52 -31.00 11.24
CA MET A 361 -15.13 -31.97 10.20
C MET A 361 -14.57 -33.27 10.79
N SER A 362 -13.92 -33.20 11.96
CA SER A 362 -13.40 -34.38 12.68
C SER A 362 -14.48 -35.15 13.46
N GLY A 363 -15.73 -34.66 13.48
CA GLY A 363 -16.86 -35.28 14.16
C GLY A 363 -17.34 -36.61 13.56
N VAL A 364 -16.69 -37.13 12.52
CA VAL A 364 -17.09 -38.37 11.81
C VAL A 364 -16.16 -39.56 12.11
N GLU A 365 -14.98 -39.35 12.71
CA GLU A 365 -14.06 -40.44 13.09
C GLU A 365 -13.76 -40.41 14.59
N ASP A 366 -14.57 -41.14 15.36
CA ASP A 366 -14.31 -41.47 16.76
C ASP A 366 -13.21 -42.53 16.85
N GLY A 367 -11.98 -42.12 17.22
CA GLY A 367 -10.93 -43.09 17.57
C GLY A 367 -9.48 -42.57 17.62
N ALA A 368 -9.12 -41.52 16.86
CA ALA A 368 -7.70 -41.15 16.65
C ALA A 368 -7.19 -39.91 17.43
N LYS A 369 -7.86 -39.45 18.50
CA LYS A 369 -7.89 -38.00 18.82
C LYS A 369 -6.86 -37.42 19.82
N HIS A 370 -6.03 -38.20 20.52
CA HIS A 370 -5.01 -37.65 21.44
C HIS A 370 -3.57 -37.64 20.90
N GLU A 371 -3.22 -38.55 19.98
CA GLU A 371 -1.83 -38.72 19.50
C GLU A 371 -1.36 -37.57 18.58
N ASP A 372 -2.26 -36.82 17.96
CA ASP A 372 -1.90 -35.74 17.02
C ASP A 372 -1.41 -34.44 17.69
N LEU A 373 -1.71 -34.25 18.97
CA LEU A 373 -1.45 -33.02 19.74
C LEU A 373 -0.35 -33.18 20.81
N LEU A 374 -0.06 -34.41 21.21
CA LEU A 374 0.95 -34.75 22.20
C LEU A 374 2.24 -35.23 21.51
N TYR A 375 3.37 -34.64 21.88
CA TYR A 375 4.68 -34.97 21.34
C TYR A 375 5.63 -35.29 22.49
N ASP A 376 6.01 -36.56 22.63
CA ASP A 376 6.82 -37.08 23.74
C ASP A 376 8.19 -37.61 23.32
N HIS A 377 8.56 -37.43 22.05
CA HIS A 377 9.80 -37.94 21.46
C HIS A 377 11.08 -37.33 22.04
N PHE A 378 10.99 -36.28 22.86
CA PHE A 378 12.14 -35.72 23.59
C PHE A 378 12.28 -36.26 25.01
N SER A 379 11.28 -36.95 25.56
CA SER A 379 11.19 -37.32 26.98
C SER A 379 12.35 -38.18 27.50
N GLU A 380 12.97 -38.99 26.63
CA GLU A 380 14.09 -39.89 26.96
C GLU A 380 15.47 -39.21 26.98
N LYS A 381 15.58 -37.94 26.59
CA LYS A 381 16.88 -37.23 26.63
C LYS A 381 17.28 -36.89 28.07
N ASP A 382 18.58 -36.88 28.36
CA ASP A 382 19.10 -36.55 29.69
C ASP A 382 19.46 -35.06 29.86
N ASP A 383 19.89 -34.43 28.77
CA ASP A 383 20.31 -33.03 28.68
C ASP A 383 19.64 -32.40 27.47
N PHE A 384 19.04 -31.21 27.62
CA PHE A 384 18.23 -30.66 26.53
C PHE A 384 18.22 -29.14 26.47
N TRP A 385 18.57 -28.61 25.29
CA TRP A 385 18.56 -27.18 24.98
C TRP A 385 17.38 -26.83 24.09
N PHE A 386 16.69 -25.74 24.40
CA PHE A 386 15.63 -25.22 23.54
C PHE A 386 15.55 -23.70 23.62
N ASP A 387 15.00 -23.07 22.59
CA ASP A 387 14.95 -21.63 22.43
C ASP A 387 13.48 -21.15 22.35
N PHE A 388 13.22 -19.94 22.83
CA PHE A 388 11.94 -19.23 22.69
C PHE A 388 12.17 -17.85 22.07
N MET A 389 11.31 -17.50 21.11
CA MET A 389 11.17 -16.13 20.60
C MET A 389 9.71 -15.85 20.23
N ALA A 390 9.32 -14.59 20.16
CA ALA A 390 8.00 -14.18 19.65
C ALA A 390 8.10 -12.85 18.88
N ASP A 391 7.04 -12.52 18.12
CA ASP A 391 6.85 -11.23 17.45
C ASP A 391 7.93 -10.94 16.40
N THR A 392 7.85 -11.67 15.29
CA THR A 392 8.76 -11.56 14.15
C THR A 392 8.05 -11.07 12.89
N GLY A 393 8.82 -10.79 11.83
CA GLY A 393 8.26 -10.42 10.55
C GLY A 393 7.84 -8.95 10.39
N ASP A 394 8.09 -8.05 11.35
CA ASP A 394 7.93 -6.61 11.11
C ASP A 394 9.12 -6.03 10.32
N GLY A 395 10.34 -6.30 10.75
CA GLY A 395 11.56 -5.86 10.04
C GLY A 395 12.42 -7.04 9.61
N GLY A 396 12.76 -7.14 8.32
CA GLY A 396 13.58 -8.25 7.83
C GLY A 396 14.98 -8.29 8.43
N ASN A 397 15.59 -7.13 8.70
CA ASN A 397 16.90 -7.04 9.36
C ASN A 397 16.85 -7.53 10.83
N SER A 398 15.79 -7.18 11.56
CA SER A 398 15.61 -7.56 12.97
C SER A 398 15.27 -9.04 13.09
N SER A 399 14.32 -9.54 12.29
CA SER A 399 14.00 -10.96 12.21
C SER A 399 15.20 -11.82 11.83
N TYR A 400 15.97 -11.39 10.84
CA TYR A 400 17.19 -12.10 10.45
C TYR A 400 18.25 -12.11 11.55
N THR A 401 18.38 -11.02 12.31
CA THR A 401 19.35 -10.93 13.41
C THR A 401 19.10 -11.99 14.48
N VAL A 402 17.83 -12.17 14.89
CA VAL A 402 17.46 -13.20 15.87
C VAL A 402 17.58 -14.59 15.27
N ALA A 403 17.04 -14.81 14.06
CA ALA A 403 17.12 -16.11 13.39
C ALA A 403 18.58 -16.57 13.17
N CYS A 404 19.49 -15.65 12.82
CA CYS A 404 20.91 -15.92 12.64
C CYS A 404 21.58 -16.41 13.94
N LEU A 405 21.23 -15.81 15.08
CA LEU A 405 21.73 -16.24 16.40
C LEU A 405 21.18 -17.61 16.79
N LEU A 406 19.88 -17.84 16.59
CA LEU A 406 19.23 -19.13 16.82
C LEU A 406 19.84 -20.26 15.98
N ALA A 407 20.32 -19.94 14.78
CA ALA A 407 20.95 -20.92 13.88
C ALA A 407 22.36 -21.33 14.31
N GLN A 408 23.09 -20.50 15.08
CA GLN A 408 24.50 -20.75 15.41
C GLN A 408 24.67 -22.05 16.20
N PRO A 409 25.66 -22.92 15.87
CA PRO A 409 25.90 -24.18 16.60
C PRO A 409 26.22 -23.95 18.08
N SER A 410 26.93 -22.87 18.39
CA SER A 410 27.14 -22.38 19.74
C SER A 410 27.28 -20.86 19.73
N ILE A 411 26.91 -20.22 20.83
CA ILE A 411 27.06 -18.79 21.03
C ILE A 411 28.02 -18.59 22.20
N HIS A 412 29.09 -17.84 21.97
CA HIS A 412 30.06 -17.49 23.00
C HIS A 412 29.75 -16.11 23.56
N VAL A 413 29.48 -16.04 24.86
CA VAL A 413 29.13 -14.80 25.56
C VAL A 413 29.96 -14.65 26.82
N GLN A 414 30.38 -13.42 27.12
CA GLN A 414 30.99 -13.13 28.41
C GLN A 414 29.88 -12.96 29.46
N ASN A 415 30.02 -13.67 30.59
CA ASN A 415 29.17 -13.52 31.76
C ASN A 415 30.05 -13.39 33.00
N ASN A 416 29.97 -12.26 33.72
CA ASN A 416 30.77 -12.01 34.93
C ASN A 416 32.28 -12.32 34.80
N GLY A 417 32.87 -12.08 33.61
CA GLY A 417 34.28 -12.32 33.33
C GLY A 417 34.65 -13.74 32.86
N THR A 418 33.71 -14.70 32.87
CA THR A 418 33.89 -16.02 32.27
C THR A 418 33.29 -16.08 30.87
N LEU A 419 33.96 -16.78 29.96
CA LEU A 419 33.44 -17.05 28.63
C LEU A 419 32.53 -18.28 28.70
N LEU A 420 31.22 -18.08 28.57
CA LEU A 420 30.24 -19.16 28.49
C LEU A 420 30.01 -19.53 27.02
N SER A 421 29.98 -20.83 26.75
CA SER A 421 29.63 -21.39 25.45
C SER A 421 28.24 -22.02 25.54
N LEU A 422 27.26 -21.41 24.90
CA LEU A 422 25.86 -21.86 24.92
C LEU A 422 25.56 -22.63 23.62
N PRO A 423 25.36 -23.96 23.67
CA PRO A 423 24.98 -24.75 22.50
C PRO A 423 23.65 -24.29 21.90
N ARG A 424 23.44 -24.59 20.61
CA ARG A 424 22.16 -24.35 19.95
C ARG A 424 21.02 -25.17 20.57
N GLY A 425 19.82 -24.60 20.64
CA GLY A 425 18.63 -25.36 20.98
C GLY A 425 18.30 -26.45 19.94
N ASN A 426 17.90 -27.63 20.41
CA ASN A 426 17.33 -28.69 19.59
C ASN A 426 15.86 -28.42 19.25
N LEU A 427 15.19 -27.55 20.00
CA LEU A 427 13.80 -27.15 19.83
C LEU A 427 13.70 -25.63 19.82
N LEU A 428 12.96 -25.08 18.85
CA LEU A 428 12.60 -23.67 18.78
C LEU A 428 11.09 -23.51 18.99
N LEU A 429 10.72 -22.77 20.02
CA LEU A 429 9.34 -22.38 20.31
C LEU A 429 9.12 -20.94 19.83
N ILE A 430 8.12 -20.74 18.98
CA ILE A 430 7.73 -19.41 18.51
C ILE A 430 6.37 -19.01 19.10
N GLY A 431 6.38 -17.96 19.93
CA GLY A 431 5.23 -17.47 20.70
C GLY A 431 4.27 -16.57 19.93
N GLY A 432 4.02 -16.82 18.65
CA GLY A 432 3.05 -16.03 17.86
C GLY A 432 3.60 -14.77 17.20
N ASP A 433 2.70 -14.13 16.45
CA ASP A 433 2.94 -12.95 15.63
C ASP A 433 4.07 -13.13 14.63
N LEU A 434 3.76 -13.90 13.59
CA LEU A 434 4.77 -14.39 12.68
C LEU A 434 5.10 -13.43 11.53
N ALA A 435 4.12 -12.66 11.08
CA ALA A 435 4.29 -11.75 9.94
C ALA A 435 3.33 -10.56 9.95
N TYR A 436 3.90 -9.35 10.07
CA TYR A 436 3.16 -8.09 10.05
C TYR A 436 2.94 -7.53 8.62
N PRO A 437 1.95 -6.63 8.43
CA PRO A 437 0.92 -6.23 9.38
C PRO A 437 -0.26 -7.21 9.47
N ASN A 438 -0.38 -8.12 8.51
CA ASN A 438 -1.48 -9.05 8.42
C ASN A 438 -1.02 -10.36 7.75
N PRO A 439 -1.75 -11.46 7.95
CA PRO A 439 -1.39 -12.75 7.42
C PRO A 439 -1.74 -12.77 5.92
N SER A 440 -0.77 -13.21 5.13
CA SER A 440 -0.90 -13.43 3.70
C SER A 440 0.28 -14.28 3.22
N ALA A 441 0.14 -14.93 2.06
CA ALA A 441 1.26 -15.66 1.46
C ALA A 441 2.50 -14.77 1.29
N PHE A 442 2.31 -13.52 0.84
CA PHE A 442 3.42 -12.57 0.65
C PHE A 442 4.13 -12.23 1.96
N THR A 443 3.38 -11.93 3.02
CA THR A 443 3.96 -11.55 4.33
C THR A 443 4.67 -12.73 4.96
N TYR A 444 4.07 -13.93 4.99
CA TYR A 444 4.72 -15.13 5.51
C TYR A 444 5.99 -15.50 4.72
N GLU A 445 5.94 -15.53 3.39
CA GLU A 445 7.11 -15.87 2.57
C GLU A 445 8.26 -14.89 2.76
N LYS A 446 7.98 -13.58 2.71
CA LYS A 446 9.03 -12.55 2.70
C LYS A 446 9.49 -12.13 4.10
N ARG A 447 8.61 -12.17 5.09
CA ARG A 447 8.86 -11.61 6.42
C ARG A 447 9.16 -12.68 7.47
N LEU A 448 8.56 -13.87 7.36
CA LEU A 448 8.87 -15.02 8.23
C LEU A 448 9.88 -15.97 7.57
N PHE A 449 9.51 -16.62 6.47
CA PHE A 449 10.30 -17.74 5.92
C PHE A 449 11.67 -17.29 5.44
N ARG A 450 11.74 -16.22 4.64
CA ARG A 450 12.99 -15.78 4.02
C ARG A 450 14.12 -15.45 5.00
N PRO A 451 13.90 -14.69 6.10
CA PRO A 451 14.93 -14.53 7.13
C PRO A 451 15.40 -15.85 7.74
N PHE A 452 14.49 -16.77 8.06
CA PHE A 452 14.85 -18.06 8.66
C PHE A 452 15.58 -18.97 7.69
N GLU A 453 15.16 -19.04 6.43
CA GLU A 453 15.85 -19.78 5.35
C GLU A 453 17.27 -19.27 5.11
N TYR A 454 17.49 -17.96 5.25
CA TYR A 454 18.84 -17.38 5.14
C TYR A 454 19.70 -17.62 6.38
N ALA A 455 19.08 -17.85 7.54
CA ALA A 455 19.79 -18.09 8.80
C ALA A 455 20.18 -19.57 8.91
N LEU A 456 19.26 -20.46 8.55
CA LEU A 456 19.48 -21.89 8.50
C LEU A 456 18.77 -22.43 7.27
N GLN A 457 19.53 -22.91 6.28
CA GLN A 457 18.93 -23.32 5.01
C GLN A 457 18.05 -24.57 5.15
N PRO A 458 16.93 -24.66 4.42
CA PRO A 458 16.17 -25.90 4.35
C PRO A 458 16.97 -27.04 3.70
N PRO A 459 16.53 -28.29 3.87
CA PRO A 459 17.13 -29.43 3.17
C PRO A 459 17.13 -29.24 1.65
N ILE A 460 18.11 -29.84 0.96
CA ILE A 460 18.34 -29.62 -0.48
C ILE A 460 17.14 -30.05 -1.36
N TRP A 461 16.37 -31.03 -0.89
CA TRP A 461 15.16 -31.53 -1.57
C TRP A 461 13.90 -30.72 -1.26
N TYR A 462 13.96 -29.73 -0.37
CA TYR A 462 12.83 -28.86 -0.06
C TYR A 462 12.42 -28.04 -1.29
N LYS A 463 11.11 -27.98 -1.55
CA LYS A 463 10.52 -27.11 -2.58
C LYS A 463 9.60 -26.10 -1.89
N GLU A 464 9.70 -24.84 -2.30
CA GLU A 464 8.92 -23.73 -1.71
C GLU A 464 7.40 -23.93 -1.82
N GLU A 465 6.95 -24.60 -2.88
CA GLU A 465 5.55 -24.93 -3.17
C GLU A 465 5.05 -26.24 -2.55
N HIS A 466 5.94 -26.98 -1.87
CA HIS A 466 5.60 -28.28 -1.27
C HIS A 466 4.60 -28.13 -0.11
N ILE A 467 3.64 -29.06 -0.07
CA ILE A 467 2.62 -29.17 0.97
C ILE A 467 2.65 -30.59 1.50
N ALA A 468 2.83 -30.74 2.81
CA ALA A 468 2.80 -32.02 3.49
C ALA A 468 1.36 -32.52 3.56
N VAL A 469 1.12 -33.67 2.92
CA VAL A 469 -0.19 -34.35 2.95
C VAL A 469 -0.39 -35.03 4.31
N ASN A 470 0.64 -35.73 4.80
CA ASN A 470 0.66 -36.39 6.09
C ASN A 470 1.84 -35.86 6.90
N LYS A 471 1.56 -35.28 8.07
CA LYS A 471 2.59 -34.85 9.02
C LYS A 471 2.73 -35.83 10.19
N PRO A 472 3.93 -35.95 10.78
CA PRO A 472 5.20 -35.35 10.34
C PRO A 472 5.75 -36.04 9.08
N GLU A 473 6.24 -35.24 8.12
CA GLU A 473 6.89 -35.76 6.91
C GLU A 473 8.38 -35.98 7.17
N LEU A 474 8.72 -37.14 7.72
CA LEU A 474 10.08 -37.45 8.14
C LEU A 474 11.07 -37.52 6.96
N PRO A 475 12.33 -37.08 7.14
CA PRO A 475 13.39 -37.27 6.14
C PRO A 475 13.58 -38.73 5.75
N HIS A 476 14.07 -38.96 4.53
CA HIS A 476 14.34 -40.31 4.03
C HIS A 476 15.32 -41.06 4.94
N GLY A 477 14.97 -42.30 5.34
CA GLY A 477 15.79 -43.13 6.23
C GLY A 477 15.47 -42.98 7.73
N ILE A 478 14.52 -42.12 8.09
CA ILE A 478 14.03 -41.94 9.46
C ILE A 478 12.63 -42.52 9.56
N ALA A 479 12.45 -43.53 10.42
CA ALA A 479 11.15 -44.21 10.59
C ALA A 479 10.28 -43.51 11.65
N GLU A 480 10.89 -42.97 12.69
CA GLU A 480 10.20 -42.35 13.82
C GLU A 480 10.76 -40.97 14.14
N LEU A 481 9.92 -40.06 14.64
CA LEU A 481 10.32 -38.68 14.97
C LEU A 481 11.46 -38.62 16.01
N LYS A 482 11.50 -39.59 16.93
CA LYS A 482 12.56 -39.72 17.96
C LYS A 482 13.96 -39.93 17.39
N GLN A 483 14.08 -40.44 16.16
CA GLN A 483 15.37 -40.69 15.49
C GLN A 483 15.93 -39.44 14.78
N TYR A 484 15.14 -38.35 14.71
CA TYR A 484 15.58 -37.11 14.06
C TYR A 484 16.35 -36.20 15.03
N GLU A 485 17.65 -36.02 14.76
CA GLU A 485 18.55 -35.21 15.61
C GLU A 485 18.66 -33.74 15.21
N GLY A 486 18.06 -33.34 14.08
CA GLY A 486 18.08 -31.94 13.65
C GLY A 486 17.17 -31.05 14.50
N PRO A 487 17.30 -29.72 14.40
CA PRO A 487 16.49 -28.80 15.18
C PRO A 487 15.04 -28.83 14.71
N GLN A 488 14.11 -28.79 15.66
CA GLN A 488 12.67 -28.79 15.43
C GLN A 488 12.05 -27.44 15.82
N CYS A 489 10.89 -27.11 15.26
CA CYS A 489 10.16 -25.88 15.57
C CYS A 489 8.67 -26.15 15.79
N PHE A 490 8.15 -25.56 16.86
CA PHE A 490 6.73 -25.51 17.19
C PHE A 490 6.29 -24.08 17.43
N VAL A 491 5.08 -23.74 17.01
CA VAL A 491 4.64 -22.36 16.88
C VAL A 491 3.19 -22.23 17.35
N VAL A 492 2.87 -21.22 18.15
CA VAL A 492 1.47 -20.82 18.40
C VAL A 492 1.14 -19.59 17.54
N PRO A 493 -0.11 -19.38 17.11
CA PRO A 493 -0.50 -18.18 16.39
C PRO A 493 -0.67 -16.97 17.34
N GLY A 494 -0.33 -15.78 16.85
CA GLY A 494 -0.63 -14.51 17.49
C GLY A 494 -1.87 -13.82 16.92
N ASN A 495 -2.22 -12.65 17.47
CA ASN A 495 -3.36 -11.86 17.01
C ASN A 495 -3.19 -11.45 15.52
N HIS A 496 -1.97 -11.14 15.07
CA HIS A 496 -1.68 -10.82 13.67
C HIS A 496 -1.79 -12.03 12.73
N ASP A 497 -1.76 -13.26 13.24
CA ASP A 497 -1.97 -14.48 12.44
C ASP A 497 -3.45 -14.83 12.30
N TRP A 498 -4.29 -14.29 13.18
CA TRP A 498 -5.73 -14.54 13.22
C TRP A 498 -6.57 -13.59 12.37
N PHE A 499 -5.98 -12.51 11.83
CA PHE A 499 -6.69 -11.55 10.97
C PHE A 499 -7.19 -12.11 9.63
N ASP A 500 -6.97 -13.38 9.29
CA ASP A 500 -7.64 -14.06 8.17
C ASP A 500 -8.47 -15.29 8.60
N GLY A 501 -8.70 -15.47 9.91
CA GLY A 501 -9.35 -16.68 10.44
C GLY A 501 -8.42 -17.89 10.53
N LEU A 502 -7.11 -17.66 10.70
CA LEU A 502 -6.05 -18.68 10.86
C LEU A 502 -5.71 -19.46 9.57
N GLN A 503 -6.25 -19.06 8.41
CA GLN A 503 -6.07 -19.80 7.16
C GLN A 503 -4.60 -19.85 6.71
N THR A 504 -3.92 -18.70 6.73
CA THR A 504 -2.50 -18.62 6.31
C THR A 504 -1.62 -19.41 7.27
N PHE A 505 -1.87 -19.31 8.59
CA PHE A 505 -1.13 -20.07 9.59
C PHE A 505 -1.23 -21.58 9.34
N MET A 506 -2.43 -22.12 9.13
CA MET A 506 -2.61 -23.56 8.87
C MET A 506 -1.83 -23.99 7.62
N ARG A 507 -1.89 -23.20 6.54
CA ARG A 507 -1.18 -23.50 5.29
C ARG A 507 0.34 -23.50 5.45
N PHE A 508 0.90 -22.53 6.18
CA PHE A 508 2.35 -22.33 6.22
C PHE A 508 3.02 -23.02 7.40
N ILE A 509 2.34 -23.21 8.54
CA ILE A 509 2.89 -23.85 9.73
C ILE A 509 2.45 -25.30 9.80
N CYS A 510 1.13 -25.56 9.77
CA CYS A 510 0.60 -26.92 9.94
C CYS A 510 0.72 -27.78 8.68
N HIS A 511 0.93 -27.20 7.50
CA HIS A 511 1.05 -27.94 6.24
C HIS A 511 2.41 -27.84 5.54
N LYS A 512 3.36 -27.00 5.98
CA LYS A 512 4.76 -27.09 5.53
C LYS A 512 5.60 -27.85 6.56
N SER A 513 6.57 -28.63 6.08
CA SER A 513 7.43 -29.46 6.93
C SER A 513 8.67 -28.74 7.46
N TRP A 514 9.03 -27.58 6.91
CA TRP A 514 10.28 -26.90 7.21
C TRP A 514 10.11 -25.38 7.26
N LEU A 515 10.66 -24.75 8.29
CA LEU A 515 10.91 -23.30 8.36
C LEU A 515 12.42 -23.14 8.26
N GLY A 516 12.95 -22.83 7.07
CA GLY A 516 14.39 -22.97 6.84
C GLY A 516 14.86 -24.38 7.21
N GLY A 517 15.93 -24.50 7.99
CA GLY A 517 16.46 -25.79 8.46
C GLY A 517 15.82 -26.34 9.74
N TRP A 518 14.77 -25.71 10.27
CA TRP A 518 14.00 -26.23 11.40
C TRP A 518 12.85 -27.10 10.91
N PHE A 519 12.76 -28.33 11.41
CA PHE A 519 11.68 -29.26 11.07
C PHE A 519 10.39 -28.93 11.85
N MET A 520 9.25 -28.87 11.17
CA MET A 520 7.95 -28.51 11.74
C MET A 520 6.98 -29.70 11.76
N PRO A 521 6.99 -30.55 12.80
CA PRO A 521 6.12 -31.72 12.89
C PRO A 521 4.66 -31.38 13.23
N GLN A 522 4.42 -30.17 13.79
CA GLN A 522 3.13 -29.70 14.28
C GLN A 522 1.98 -29.79 13.25
N LYS A 523 0.83 -30.29 13.69
CA LYS A 523 -0.40 -30.49 12.89
C LYS A 523 -1.54 -29.48 13.18
N LYS A 524 -1.56 -28.90 14.38
CA LYS A 524 -2.65 -28.04 14.91
C LYS A 524 -2.06 -26.76 15.49
N SER A 525 -2.89 -25.75 15.73
CA SER A 525 -2.42 -24.44 16.23
C SER A 525 -1.99 -24.43 17.71
N TYR A 526 -2.37 -25.45 18.47
CA TYR A 526 -1.97 -25.70 19.86
C TYR A 526 -1.37 -27.10 19.98
N PHE A 527 -0.56 -27.34 21.01
CA PHE A 527 0.16 -28.60 21.21
C PHE A 527 0.62 -28.78 22.66
N ALA A 528 0.96 -30.02 23.03
CA ALA A 528 1.65 -30.36 24.26
C ALA A 528 2.95 -31.11 23.94
N LEU A 529 4.07 -30.67 24.53
CA LEU A 529 5.37 -31.33 24.45
C LEU A 529 5.74 -31.90 25.81
N GLN A 530 6.12 -33.18 25.85
CA GLN A 530 6.79 -33.78 27.00
C GLN A 530 8.30 -33.68 26.78
N LEU A 531 8.96 -32.87 27.61
CA LEU A 531 10.40 -32.67 27.63
C LEU A 531 11.05 -33.63 28.65
N PRO A 532 12.39 -33.75 28.61
CA PRO A 532 13.16 -34.45 29.64
C PRO A 532 12.85 -34.07 31.07
N LYS A 533 13.20 -34.98 31.98
CA LYS A 533 13.21 -34.73 33.43
C LYS A 533 11.90 -34.15 33.95
N ARG A 534 10.76 -34.67 33.47
CA ARG A 534 9.39 -34.30 33.90
C ARG A 534 8.99 -32.84 33.60
N TRP A 535 9.59 -32.23 32.58
CA TRP A 535 9.16 -30.93 32.07
C TRP A 535 8.13 -31.07 30.96
N TRP A 536 7.17 -30.16 30.91
CA TRP A 536 6.14 -30.09 29.88
C TRP A 536 6.05 -28.67 29.32
N VAL A 537 5.73 -28.55 28.04
CA VAL A 537 5.39 -27.27 27.39
C VAL A 537 3.98 -27.36 26.82
N PHE A 538 3.10 -26.45 27.24
CA PHE A 538 1.76 -26.30 26.68
C PHE A 538 1.73 -25.03 25.81
N GLY A 539 1.63 -25.22 24.49
CA GLY A 539 1.44 -24.12 23.54
C GLY A 539 -0.04 -23.89 23.30
N LEU A 540 -0.55 -22.73 23.75
CA LEU A 540 -1.98 -22.40 23.72
C LEU A 540 -2.31 -21.37 22.63
N ASP A 541 -3.44 -21.56 21.95
CA ASP A 541 -3.94 -20.66 20.92
C ASP A 541 -5.10 -19.82 21.46
N LEU A 542 -4.83 -18.53 21.72
CA LEU A 542 -5.79 -17.61 22.33
C LEU A 542 -6.78 -16.96 21.35
N ALA A 543 -6.54 -17.08 20.04
CA ALA A 543 -7.25 -16.32 19.01
C ALA A 543 -7.33 -14.81 19.30
N LEU A 544 -8.35 -14.13 18.77
CA LEU A 544 -8.62 -12.70 19.02
C LEU A 544 -9.44 -12.45 20.29
N HIS A 545 -9.83 -13.49 21.02
CA HIS A 545 -10.64 -13.39 22.24
C HIS A 545 -9.81 -13.51 23.52
N CYS A 546 -8.48 -13.63 23.40
CA CYS A 546 -7.51 -13.69 24.49
C CYS A 546 -7.77 -14.82 25.50
N ASP A 547 -8.36 -15.95 25.05
CA ASP A 547 -8.64 -17.13 25.88
C ASP A 547 -8.65 -18.43 25.06
N ILE A 548 -8.49 -19.57 25.71
CA ILE A 548 -8.62 -20.88 25.06
C ILE A 548 -10.09 -21.27 24.90
N ASP A 549 -10.39 -21.94 23.79
CA ASP A 549 -11.70 -22.54 23.56
C ASP A 549 -11.93 -23.80 24.41
N ILE A 550 -13.17 -24.30 24.40
CA ILE A 550 -13.58 -25.47 25.19
C ILE A 550 -12.88 -26.76 24.77
N TYR A 551 -12.49 -26.91 23.51
CA TYR A 551 -11.83 -28.12 23.01
C TYR A 551 -10.37 -28.17 23.48
N GLN A 552 -9.68 -27.03 23.42
CA GLN A 552 -8.35 -26.86 24.02
C GLN A 552 -8.41 -27.10 25.53
N PHE A 553 -9.36 -26.48 26.23
CA PHE A 553 -9.52 -26.67 27.67
C PHE A 553 -9.74 -28.14 28.02
N LYS A 554 -10.64 -28.84 27.31
CA LYS A 554 -10.89 -30.27 27.50
C LYS A 554 -9.61 -31.08 27.28
N PHE A 555 -8.90 -30.87 26.18
CA PHE A 555 -7.66 -31.58 25.87
C PHE A 555 -6.59 -31.41 26.97
N PHE A 556 -6.31 -30.18 27.39
CA PHE A 556 -5.27 -29.93 28.39
C PHE A 556 -5.71 -30.40 29.79
N SER A 557 -6.98 -30.25 30.17
CA SER A 557 -7.46 -30.74 31.47
C SER A 557 -7.44 -32.27 31.57
N GLU A 558 -7.79 -32.98 30.49
CA GLU A 558 -7.66 -34.45 30.40
C GLU A 558 -6.19 -34.87 30.41
N LEU A 559 -5.32 -34.21 29.65
CA LEU A 559 -3.87 -34.49 29.65
C LEU A 559 -3.26 -34.30 31.05
N VAL A 560 -3.65 -33.23 31.75
CA VAL A 560 -3.16 -32.93 33.11
C VAL A 560 -3.66 -33.95 34.13
N ARG A 561 -4.87 -34.49 33.96
CA ARG A 561 -5.42 -35.55 34.81
C ARG A 561 -4.78 -36.91 34.55
N ASP A 562 -4.56 -37.23 33.27
CA ASP A 562 -4.26 -38.61 32.84
C ASP A 562 -2.75 -38.88 32.69
N LYS A 563 -1.93 -37.87 32.37
CA LYS A 563 -0.49 -38.05 32.07
C LYS A 563 0.47 -37.17 32.88
N VAL A 564 0.09 -35.94 33.23
CA VAL A 564 0.96 -35.04 34.00
C VAL A 564 0.90 -35.40 35.48
N ARG A 565 2.04 -35.78 36.07
CA ARG A 565 2.11 -36.14 37.49
C ARG A 565 2.05 -34.92 38.40
N ASP A 566 1.89 -35.13 39.70
CA ASP A 566 1.81 -34.04 40.70
C ASP A 566 3.15 -33.31 40.88
N ASP A 567 4.26 -34.00 40.62
CA ASP A 567 5.63 -33.52 40.72
C ASP A 567 6.21 -32.99 39.38
N ASP A 568 5.45 -33.09 38.30
CA ASP A 568 5.85 -32.59 36.98
C ASP A 568 5.82 -31.05 36.93
N CYS A 569 6.68 -30.48 36.07
CA CYS A 569 6.81 -29.04 35.89
C CYS A 569 6.28 -28.62 34.52
N VAL A 570 5.41 -27.61 34.48
CA VAL A 570 4.75 -27.14 33.26
C VAL A 570 5.19 -25.72 32.92
N ILE A 571 5.54 -25.53 31.65
CA ILE A 571 5.74 -24.24 31.00
C ILE A 571 4.52 -23.94 30.14
N ILE A 572 3.86 -22.81 30.40
CA ILE A 572 2.74 -22.34 29.57
C ILE A 572 3.25 -21.28 28.61
N MET A 573 3.06 -21.54 27.32
CA MET A 573 3.37 -20.62 26.23
C MET A 573 2.07 -20.05 25.65
N THR A 574 1.91 -18.74 25.71
CA THR A 574 0.83 -17.99 25.06
C THR A 574 1.42 -16.92 24.13
N HIS A 575 0.68 -16.44 23.14
CA HIS A 575 1.20 -15.31 22.34
C HIS A 575 1.13 -13.99 23.11
N GLU A 576 0.04 -13.76 23.85
CA GLU A 576 -0.17 -12.51 24.58
C GLU A 576 0.09 -12.68 26.09
N PRO A 577 0.76 -11.71 26.76
CA PRO A 577 0.98 -11.70 28.19
C PRO A 577 -0.21 -11.07 28.90
N ASN A 578 -1.36 -11.75 28.85
CA ASN A 578 -2.61 -11.19 29.39
C ASN A 578 -2.49 -10.75 30.86
N TRP A 579 -1.63 -11.35 31.69
CA TRP A 579 -1.38 -10.88 33.06
C TRP A 579 -0.89 -9.43 33.13
N LEU A 580 -0.12 -8.98 32.14
CA LEU A 580 0.47 -7.64 32.10
C LEU A 580 -0.44 -6.66 31.34
N ILE A 581 -1.05 -7.12 30.25
CA ILE A 581 -2.00 -6.35 29.44
C ILE A 581 -3.30 -6.07 30.21
N ASP A 582 -3.88 -7.08 30.85
CA ASP A 582 -5.08 -6.95 31.68
C ASP A 582 -4.83 -6.00 32.85
N TRP A 583 -3.67 -6.11 33.50
CA TRP A 583 -3.28 -5.18 34.56
C TRP A 583 -3.22 -3.73 34.07
N TYR A 584 -2.62 -3.51 32.89
CA TYR A 584 -2.51 -2.18 32.31
C TYR A 584 -3.88 -1.60 31.93
N TRP A 585 -4.74 -2.40 31.27
CA TRP A 585 -6.07 -1.95 30.86
C TRP A 585 -7.12 -1.98 31.97
N ASN A 586 -6.80 -2.56 33.12
CA ASN A 586 -7.73 -2.86 34.20
C ASN A 586 -8.92 -3.71 33.70
N ASP A 587 -8.59 -4.77 32.96
CA ASP A 587 -9.52 -5.76 32.41
C ASP A 587 -9.23 -7.15 33.00
N VAL A 588 -10.04 -8.16 32.67
CA VAL A 588 -9.81 -9.56 33.04
C VAL A 588 -10.19 -10.47 31.87
N THR A 589 -9.17 -10.97 31.18
CA THR A 589 -9.28 -11.93 30.08
C THR A 589 -8.76 -13.31 30.49
N GLY A 590 -8.75 -14.30 29.59
CA GLY A 590 -8.14 -15.61 29.85
C GLY A 590 -8.77 -16.39 31.01
N LYS A 591 -10.11 -16.43 31.12
CA LYS A 591 -10.81 -17.12 32.22
C LYS A 591 -10.57 -18.62 32.20
N ASN A 592 -10.63 -19.25 31.04
CA ASN A 592 -10.43 -20.69 30.90
C ASN A 592 -8.97 -21.07 31.17
N ILE A 593 -8.01 -20.25 30.72
CA ILE A 593 -6.59 -20.45 31.05
C ILE A 593 -6.34 -20.30 32.54
N SER A 594 -6.92 -19.27 33.16
CA SER A 594 -6.80 -19.05 34.59
C SER A 594 -7.37 -20.23 35.37
N HIS A 595 -8.49 -20.80 34.92
CA HIS A 595 -9.07 -22.02 35.49
C HIS A 595 -8.15 -23.24 35.30
N LEU A 596 -7.59 -23.43 34.11
CA LEU A 596 -6.63 -24.50 33.83
C LEU A 596 -5.39 -24.41 34.74
N ILE A 597 -4.85 -23.20 34.94
CA ILE A 597 -3.67 -22.97 35.78
C ILE A 597 -3.98 -23.20 37.26
N ARG A 598 -5.07 -22.61 37.75
CA ARG A 598 -5.35 -22.57 39.20
C ARG A 598 -5.93 -23.89 39.69
N ASP A 599 -6.85 -24.48 38.93
CA ASP A 599 -7.69 -25.57 39.43
C ASP A 599 -7.28 -26.93 38.87
N HIS A 600 -6.63 -26.99 37.69
CA HIS A 600 -6.10 -28.25 37.14
C HIS A 600 -4.60 -28.41 37.37
N LEU A 601 -3.78 -27.40 37.06
CA LEU A 601 -2.33 -27.51 37.23
C LEU A 601 -1.87 -27.40 38.69
N VAL A 602 -2.59 -26.67 39.55
CA VAL A 602 -2.41 -26.62 41.01
C VAL A 602 -0.92 -26.53 41.42
N GLY A 603 -0.22 -25.47 40.99
CA GLY A 603 1.19 -25.20 41.36
C GLY A 603 2.25 -25.92 40.54
N ARG A 604 1.85 -26.74 39.56
CA ARG A 604 2.74 -27.35 38.56
C ARG A 604 3.24 -26.38 37.49
N CYS A 605 2.53 -25.26 37.26
CA CYS A 605 2.99 -24.22 36.34
C CYS A 605 4.18 -23.47 36.95
N LYS A 606 5.39 -23.73 36.45
CA LYS A 606 6.62 -23.07 36.95
C LYS A 606 6.92 -21.79 36.18
N LEU A 607 6.66 -21.81 34.88
CA LEU A 607 6.96 -20.68 33.99
C LEU A 607 5.77 -20.41 33.08
N ARG A 608 5.40 -19.15 32.97
CA ARG A 608 4.51 -18.67 31.92
C ARG A 608 5.26 -17.68 31.03
N ILE A 609 5.24 -17.91 29.73
CA ILE A 609 6.01 -17.14 28.74
C ILE A 609 5.12 -16.66 27.59
N ALA A 610 5.33 -15.42 27.15
CA ALA A 610 4.58 -14.83 26.04
C ALA A 610 5.36 -13.75 25.26
N GLY A 611 4.80 -13.36 24.11
CA GLY A 611 5.22 -12.29 23.21
C GLY A 611 4.32 -11.05 23.30
N ASP A 612 3.82 -10.57 22.15
CA ASP A 612 2.93 -9.42 21.86
C ASP A 612 3.48 -8.06 22.29
N LEU A 613 4.03 -7.98 23.49
CA LEU A 613 4.82 -6.86 23.95
C LEU A 613 6.27 -7.01 23.50
N HIS A 614 6.69 -6.12 22.62
CA HIS A 614 7.98 -6.18 21.93
C HIS A 614 9.18 -5.71 22.76
N HIS A 615 9.23 -6.16 24.01
CA HIS A 615 10.35 -5.96 24.93
C HIS A 615 10.60 -7.27 25.69
N TYR A 616 11.63 -7.27 26.54
CA TYR A 616 11.83 -8.35 27.50
C TYR A 616 11.54 -7.87 28.92
N MET A 617 10.76 -8.64 29.67
CA MET A 617 10.53 -8.42 31.11
C MET A 617 10.41 -9.76 31.83
N HIS A 618 11.13 -9.89 32.94
CA HIS A 618 11.05 -11.04 33.85
C HIS A 618 10.47 -10.59 35.18
N HIS A 619 9.46 -11.32 35.64
CA HIS A 619 8.90 -11.19 36.98
C HIS A 619 9.03 -12.52 37.71
N SER A 620 9.56 -12.47 38.92
CA SER A 620 9.61 -13.60 39.85
C SER A 620 8.60 -13.40 40.96
N TYR A 621 7.94 -14.47 41.37
CA TYR A 621 7.06 -14.44 42.54
C TYR A 621 7.84 -14.05 43.81
N VAL A 622 7.15 -13.42 44.74
CA VAL A 622 7.65 -13.14 46.09
C VAL A 622 7.10 -14.22 47.03
N PRO A 623 7.95 -14.97 47.75
CA PRO A 623 7.49 -16.00 48.68
C PRO A 623 6.50 -15.45 49.72
N SER A 624 5.40 -16.16 49.94
CA SER A 624 4.36 -15.84 50.93
C SER A 624 3.61 -17.12 51.33
N ASP A 625 2.78 -17.06 52.37
CA ASP A 625 1.97 -18.21 52.85
C ASP A 625 0.84 -18.62 51.89
N LYS A 626 0.60 -17.84 50.84
CA LYS A 626 -0.45 -18.09 49.84
C LYS A 626 0.00 -19.16 48.82
N PRO A 627 -0.94 -19.93 48.25
CA PRO A 627 -0.62 -20.95 47.25
C PRO A 627 -0.03 -20.31 45.98
N VAL A 628 1.14 -20.79 45.57
CA VAL A 628 1.84 -20.28 44.37
C VAL A 628 1.32 -21.00 43.13
N HIS A 629 0.60 -20.28 42.28
CA HIS A 629 0.09 -20.83 41.03
C HIS A 629 1.11 -20.79 39.87
N VAL A 630 1.94 -19.75 39.82
CA VAL A 630 3.01 -19.55 38.81
C VAL A 630 4.22 -18.95 39.52
N GLN A 631 5.42 -19.45 39.23
CA GLN A 631 6.65 -18.94 39.87
C GLN A 631 7.30 -17.82 39.06
N HIS A 632 7.40 -17.98 37.74
CA HIS A 632 8.04 -17.01 36.85
C HIS A 632 7.13 -16.60 35.70
N LEU A 633 7.15 -15.30 35.39
CA LEU A 633 6.46 -14.71 34.24
C LEU A 633 7.52 -14.05 33.33
N ILE A 634 7.56 -14.46 32.07
CA ILE A 634 8.46 -13.89 31.06
C ILE A 634 7.65 -13.32 29.91
N VAL A 635 7.97 -12.09 29.54
CA VAL A 635 7.58 -11.46 28.28
C VAL A 635 8.83 -11.37 27.43
N ASN A 636 8.82 -11.87 26.18
CA ASN A 636 9.93 -11.74 25.24
C ASN A 636 9.46 -11.64 23.79
N GLY A 637 8.86 -10.50 23.42
CA GLY A 637 8.43 -10.21 22.05
C GLY A 637 9.48 -9.56 21.16
N CYS A 638 10.76 -9.86 21.38
CA CYS A 638 11.86 -9.15 20.74
C CYS A 638 12.38 -9.84 19.46
N GLY A 639 11.57 -10.68 18.82
CA GLY A 639 11.97 -11.55 17.70
C GLY A 639 12.22 -10.83 16.38
N GLY A 640 11.57 -9.69 16.14
CA GLY A 640 11.68 -8.97 14.87
C GLY A 640 10.82 -7.72 14.77
N ALA A 641 9.79 -7.60 15.61
CA ALA A 641 8.89 -6.45 15.73
C ALA A 641 9.59 -5.16 16.20
N PHE A 642 8.98 -3.99 15.98
CA PHE A 642 9.46 -2.74 16.53
C PHE A 642 9.43 -2.78 18.07
N LEU A 643 10.41 -2.18 18.74
CA LEU A 643 10.49 -2.16 20.20
C LEU A 643 9.25 -1.52 20.86
N HIS A 644 8.73 -2.09 21.94
CA HIS A 644 7.77 -1.46 22.87
C HIS A 644 8.44 -0.87 24.11
N PRO A 645 7.78 0.06 24.84
CA PRO A 645 8.32 0.60 26.07
C PRO A 645 8.25 -0.40 27.23
N THR A 646 9.25 -0.40 28.12
CA THR A 646 9.23 -1.17 29.37
C THR A 646 8.75 -0.33 30.56
N HIS A 647 9.08 0.98 30.56
CA HIS A 647 8.81 1.88 31.71
C HIS A 647 7.32 2.11 32.02
N VAL A 648 6.43 1.87 31.06
CA VAL A 648 4.98 1.94 31.23
C VAL A 648 4.48 0.83 32.17
N PHE A 649 5.12 -0.35 32.11
CA PHE A 649 4.72 -1.55 32.83
C PHE A 649 5.44 -1.75 34.18
N LYS A 650 6.29 -0.80 34.59
CA LYS A 650 7.14 -0.89 35.79
C LYS A 650 6.39 -1.14 37.11
N ASN A 651 5.09 -0.81 37.17
CA ASN A 651 4.29 -0.83 38.39
C ASN A 651 3.49 -2.13 38.55
N PHE A 652 3.59 -3.09 37.63
CA PHE A 652 2.96 -4.40 37.77
C PHE A 652 3.55 -5.14 38.98
N LYS A 653 2.68 -5.68 39.84
CA LYS A 653 3.08 -6.27 41.14
C LYS A 653 2.27 -7.47 41.59
N GLU A 654 1.12 -7.77 41.01
CA GLU A 654 0.23 -8.80 41.54
C GLU A 654 -0.47 -9.59 40.43
N LEU A 655 -0.57 -10.90 40.63
CA LEU A 655 -1.35 -11.81 39.79
C LEU A 655 -1.89 -12.96 40.67
N TYR A 656 -3.17 -13.30 40.52
CA TYR A 656 -3.84 -14.36 41.29
C TYR A 656 -3.68 -14.25 42.82
N GLY A 657 -3.64 -13.02 43.35
CA GLY A 657 -3.46 -12.77 44.78
C GLY A 657 -2.01 -12.90 45.28
N MET A 658 -1.05 -13.19 44.39
CA MET A 658 0.37 -13.33 44.67
C MET A 658 1.16 -12.10 44.21
N SER A 659 2.13 -11.68 45.01
CA SER A 659 3.01 -10.57 44.66
C SER A 659 4.19 -11.01 43.79
N TYR A 660 4.57 -10.17 42.84
CA TYR A 660 5.68 -10.37 41.91
C TYR A 660 6.64 -9.19 41.94
N LYS A 661 7.93 -9.47 41.72
CA LYS A 661 8.99 -8.48 41.58
C LYS A 661 9.57 -8.57 40.17
N CYS A 662 9.63 -7.44 39.46
CA CYS A 662 10.39 -7.33 38.22
C CYS A 662 11.88 -7.47 38.54
N THR A 663 12.51 -8.51 38.03
CA THR A 663 13.92 -8.87 38.25
C THR A 663 14.80 -8.30 37.15
N ALA A 664 14.35 -8.38 35.90
CA ALA A 664 15.04 -7.84 34.74
C ALA A 664 14.06 -7.21 33.73
N SER A 665 14.52 -6.17 33.04
CA SER A 665 13.82 -5.59 31.89
C SER A 665 14.81 -5.15 30.81
N TYR A 666 14.45 -5.37 29.55
CA TYR A 666 15.28 -5.00 28.42
C TYR A 666 14.43 -4.39 27.29
N PRO A 667 14.68 -3.12 26.91
CA PRO A 667 15.62 -2.18 27.53
C PRO A 667 15.24 -1.81 28.97
N SER A 668 16.21 -1.27 29.71
CA SER A 668 15.96 -0.75 31.06
C SER A 668 14.85 0.32 31.04
N PHE A 669 14.17 0.53 32.16
CA PHE A 669 13.11 1.54 32.25
C PHE A 669 13.61 2.95 31.92
N GLU A 670 14.84 3.29 32.33
CA GLU A 670 15.45 4.58 32.03
C GLU A 670 15.76 4.73 30.53
N ASP A 671 16.37 3.72 29.91
CA ASP A 671 16.66 3.74 28.49
C ASP A 671 15.38 3.79 27.66
N SER A 672 14.37 3.03 28.06
CA SER A 672 13.05 3.05 27.43
C SER A 672 12.43 4.45 27.44
N SER A 673 12.47 5.15 28.59
CA SER A 673 11.97 6.53 28.69
C SER A 673 12.77 7.51 27.84
N ARG A 674 14.10 7.37 27.78
CA ARG A 674 14.98 8.19 26.92
C ARG A 674 14.72 7.95 25.43
N ILE A 675 14.47 6.71 25.03
CA ILE A 675 14.15 6.35 23.64
C ILE A 675 12.88 7.07 23.17
N ALA A 676 11.90 7.27 24.06
CA ALA A 676 10.66 7.96 23.74
C ALA A 676 10.87 9.41 23.27
N LEU A 677 11.99 10.07 23.60
CA LEU A 677 12.36 11.40 23.07
C LEU A 677 12.45 11.40 21.53
N GLY A 678 12.65 10.23 20.93
CA GLY A 678 12.55 10.02 19.49
C GLY A 678 11.21 10.51 18.90
N ASN A 679 10.12 10.56 19.66
CA ASN A 679 8.83 11.06 19.19
C ASN A 679 8.89 12.53 18.81
N ILE A 680 9.67 13.35 19.49
CA ILE A 680 9.85 14.76 19.11
C ILE A 680 10.79 14.86 17.91
N LEU A 681 11.93 14.17 17.96
CA LEU A 681 13.04 14.38 17.02
C LEU A 681 12.92 13.62 15.70
N LYS A 682 12.25 12.46 15.70
CA LYS A 682 12.26 11.48 14.60
C LYS A 682 10.88 11.18 14.03
N PHE A 683 9.78 11.55 14.71
CA PHE A 683 8.43 11.26 14.25
C PHE A 683 8.21 11.76 12.82
N ARG A 684 8.44 13.05 12.56
CA ARG A 684 8.29 13.62 11.21
C ARG A 684 9.15 12.91 10.17
N LYS A 685 10.42 12.66 10.48
CA LYS A 685 11.37 11.99 9.56
C LYS A 685 10.89 10.59 9.18
N LYS A 686 10.27 9.87 10.12
CA LYS A 686 9.75 8.52 9.90
C LYS A 686 8.34 8.54 9.31
N ASN A 687 7.53 9.53 9.63
CA ASN A 687 6.10 9.54 9.35
C ASN A 687 5.71 10.75 8.52
N TRP A 688 6.56 11.19 7.59
CA TRP A 688 6.34 12.42 6.79
C TRP A 688 5.03 12.41 6.01
N GLN A 689 4.47 11.24 5.68
CA GLN A 689 3.16 11.14 5.05
C GLN A 689 2.01 11.57 5.98
N PHE A 690 2.17 11.45 7.29
CA PHE A 690 1.23 11.98 8.29
C PHE A 690 1.06 13.49 8.13
N ASP A 691 2.13 14.20 7.76
CA ASP A 691 2.09 15.65 7.52
C ASP A 691 1.09 16.04 6.42
N ILE A 692 0.87 15.17 5.42
CA ILE A 692 -0.04 15.43 4.30
C ILE A 692 -1.47 15.61 4.82
N ILE A 693 -1.93 14.64 5.62
CA ILE A 693 -3.26 14.64 6.24
C ILE A 693 -3.34 15.75 7.29
N GLY A 694 -2.29 15.89 8.10
CA GLY A 694 -2.20 16.91 9.13
C GLY A 694 -2.34 18.33 8.59
N GLY A 695 -1.67 18.66 7.48
CA GLY A 695 -1.78 19.98 6.85
C GLY A 695 -3.18 20.26 6.30
N PHE A 696 -3.89 19.24 5.79
CA PHE A 696 -5.28 19.39 5.38
C PHE A 696 -6.21 19.68 6.56
N ILE A 697 -6.01 18.97 7.67
CA ILE A 697 -6.73 19.23 8.93
C ILE A 697 -6.47 20.66 9.39
N TYR A 698 -5.22 21.12 9.39
CA TYR A 698 -4.88 22.50 9.77
C TYR A 698 -5.58 23.52 8.89
N PHE A 699 -5.63 23.27 7.57
CA PHE A 699 -6.34 24.18 6.66
C PHE A 699 -7.83 24.22 6.98
N LEU A 700 -8.48 23.09 7.27
CA LEU A 700 -9.88 23.06 7.70
C LEU A 700 -10.12 23.86 9.00
N LEU A 701 -9.18 23.83 9.95
CA LEU A 701 -9.28 24.60 11.20
C LEU A 701 -9.32 26.11 10.96
N VAL A 702 -8.68 26.63 9.91
CA VAL A 702 -8.62 28.08 9.61
C VAL A 702 -9.32 28.49 8.32
N PHE A 703 -9.93 27.54 7.60
CA PHE A 703 -10.47 27.73 6.26
C PHE A 703 -11.43 28.92 6.16
N SER A 704 -12.42 28.97 7.06
CA SER A 704 -13.42 30.05 7.07
C SER A 704 -12.92 31.39 7.62
N MET A 705 -11.66 31.45 8.07
CA MET A 705 -11.06 32.66 8.62
C MET A 705 -10.20 33.41 7.57
N PHE A 706 -9.94 32.83 6.41
CA PHE A 706 -9.24 33.52 5.32
C PHE A 706 -10.20 34.37 4.46
N PRO A 707 -9.77 35.55 3.96
CA PRO A 707 -8.55 36.32 4.30
C PRO A 707 -8.67 37.14 5.59
N GLN A 708 -7.52 37.52 6.17
CA GLN A 708 -7.45 38.45 7.31
C GLN A 708 -7.10 39.87 6.82
N CYS A 709 -8.11 40.74 6.71
CA CYS A 709 -7.98 42.04 6.05
C CYS A 709 -7.41 43.18 6.92
N HIS A 710 -7.38 43.04 8.24
CA HIS A 710 -6.99 44.11 9.17
C HIS A 710 -5.76 43.76 10.02
N LEU A 711 -4.62 43.48 9.38
CA LEU A 711 -3.37 43.12 10.07
C LEU A 711 -2.42 44.29 10.31
N ASP A 712 -2.78 45.48 9.80
CA ASP A 712 -1.92 46.65 9.82
C ASP A 712 -1.46 47.09 11.20
N HIS A 713 -2.31 46.89 12.21
CA HIS A 713 -2.04 47.25 13.60
C HIS A 713 -0.85 46.48 14.19
N ILE A 714 -0.53 45.28 13.67
CA ILE A 714 0.57 44.44 14.15
C ILE A 714 1.94 45.09 13.83
N LEU A 715 2.04 45.86 12.74
CA LEU A 715 3.28 46.45 12.24
C LEU A 715 3.43 47.96 12.54
N LYS A 716 2.54 48.55 13.36
CA LYS A 716 2.51 49.99 13.64
C LYS A 716 3.36 50.42 14.84
N ASP A 717 3.74 49.48 15.71
CA ASP A 717 4.52 49.81 16.91
C ASP A 717 6.00 49.97 16.57
N ASN A 718 6.73 50.85 17.23
CA ASN A 718 8.16 51.04 16.97
C ASN A 718 9.04 50.08 17.79
N THR A 719 8.45 49.28 18.69
CA THR A 719 9.16 48.37 19.57
C THR A 719 8.88 46.90 19.25
N PHE A 720 9.92 46.04 19.37
CA PHE A 720 9.77 44.60 19.18
C PHE A 720 8.75 43.99 20.16
N SER A 721 8.75 44.44 21.42
CA SER A 721 7.77 44.00 22.43
C SER A 721 6.34 44.40 22.06
N GLY A 722 6.16 45.58 21.45
CA GLY A 722 4.88 46.05 20.94
C GLY A 722 4.36 45.20 19.80
N HIS A 723 5.21 44.86 18.83
CA HIS A 723 4.87 43.93 17.74
C HIS A 723 4.44 42.55 18.25
N VAL A 724 5.18 41.96 19.19
CA VAL A 724 4.85 40.67 19.78
C VAL A 724 3.51 40.73 20.52
N ARG A 725 3.28 41.79 21.31
CA ARG A 725 2.01 41.98 22.03
C ARG A 725 0.84 42.10 21.06
N SER A 726 0.94 42.96 20.04
CA SER A 726 -0.11 43.13 19.03
C SER A 726 -0.38 41.85 18.24
N PHE A 727 0.66 41.06 17.95
CA PHE A 727 0.49 39.76 17.31
C PHE A 727 -0.33 38.78 18.17
N PHE A 728 -0.02 38.67 19.48
CA PHE A 728 -0.79 37.79 20.37
C PHE A 728 -2.22 38.28 20.60
N ILE A 729 -2.46 39.59 20.58
CA ILE A 729 -3.83 40.15 20.58
C ILE A 729 -4.56 39.69 19.31
N ALA A 730 -3.94 39.80 18.14
CA ALA A 730 -4.55 39.34 16.88
C ALA A 730 -4.83 37.83 16.86
N VAL A 731 -3.96 37.01 17.46
CA VAL A 731 -4.20 35.55 17.65
C VAL A 731 -5.45 35.34 18.50
N TRP A 732 -5.59 36.07 19.60
CA TRP A 732 -6.75 35.97 20.48
C TRP A 732 -8.03 36.43 19.79
N ASP A 733 -8.01 37.57 19.11
CA ASP A 733 -9.16 38.09 18.36
C ASP A 733 -9.59 37.11 17.26
N SER A 734 -8.63 36.49 16.57
CA SER A 734 -8.88 35.45 15.57
C SER A 734 -9.53 34.20 16.20
N PHE A 735 -9.10 33.81 17.41
CA PHE A 735 -9.70 32.71 18.14
C PHE A 735 -11.15 33.02 18.55
N ILE A 736 -11.44 34.22 19.05
CA ILE A 736 -12.81 34.64 19.37
C ILE A 736 -13.67 34.70 18.10
N TYR A 737 -13.16 35.25 17.01
CA TYR A 737 -13.83 35.26 15.70
C TYR A 737 -14.17 33.85 15.21
N MET A 738 -13.28 32.88 15.45
CA MET A 738 -13.53 31.49 15.11
C MET A 738 -14.76 30.93 15.86
N LEU A 739 -14.86 31.22 17.17
CA LEU A 739 -15.96 30.76 18.02
C LEU A 739 -17.30 31.41 17.65
N ASP A 740 -17.28 32.72 17.36
CA ASP A 740 -18.52 33.50 17.19
C ASP A 740 -19.07 33.44 15.76
N CYS A 741 -18.18 33.45 14.75
CA CYS A 741 -18.56 33.72 13.36
C CYS A 741 -18.16 32.62 12.36
N SER A 742 -17.14 31.80 12.66
CA SER A 742 -16.57 30.86 11.68
C SER A 742 -17.06 29.41 11.88
N TYR A 743 -18.29 29.13 11.43
CA TYR A 743 -18.95 27.83 11.66
C TYR A 743 -18.17 26.61 11.14
N VAL A 744 -17.49 26.72 9.98
CA VAL A 744 -16.74 25.60 9.38
C VAL A 744 -15.49 25.29 10.21
N SER A 745 -14.71 26.31 10.53
CA SER A 745 -13.52 26.21 11.40
C SER A 745 -13.89 25.69 12.79
N PHE A 746 -14.97 26.21 13.40
CA PHE A 746 -15.47 25.74 14.69
C PHE A 746 -15.91 24.27 14.65
N GLY A 747 -16.69 23.89 13.62
CA GLY A 747 -17.09 22.49 13.41
C GLY A 747 -15.90 21.55 13.24
N GLY A 748 -14.88 21.98 12.49
CA GLY A 748 -13.61 21.25 12.36
C GLY A 748 -12.87 21.08 13.69
N ALA A 749 -12.79 22.14 14.50
CA ALA A 749 -12.18 22.09 15.83
C ALA A 749 -12.94 21.16 16.80
N MET A 750 -14.28 21.18 16.78
CA MET A 750 -15.11 20.28 17.59
C MET A 750 -14.95 18.83 17.17
N LEU A 751 -14.93 18.55 15.87
CA LEU A 751 -14.70 17.19 15.36
C LEU A 751 -13.31 16.68 15.75
N LEU A 752 -12.28 17.54 15.66
CA LEU A 752 -10.93 17.20 16.12
C LEU A 752 -10.89 16.96 17.63
N LEU A 753 -11.64 17.72 18.43
CA LEU A 753 -11.75 17.52 19.87
C LEU A 753 -12.40 16.18 20.22
N VAL A 754 -13.52 15.83 19.57
CA VAL A 754 -14.15 14.53 19.75
C VAL A 754 -13.19 13.41 19.37
N ALA A 755 -12.52 13.52 18.20
CA ALA A 755 -11.53 12.55 17.76
C ALA A 755 -10.37 12.41 18.76
N ALA A 756 -9.82 13.52 19.25
CA ALA A 756 -8.72 13.52 20.22
C ALA A 756 -9.13 12.89 21.56
N VAL A 757 -10.33 13.19 22.07
CA VAL A 757 -10.84 12.59 23.32
C VAL A 757 -11.09 11.09 23.16
N CYS A 758 -11.61 10.66 22.01
CA CYS A 758 -11.79 9.24 21.67
C CYS A 758 -10.45 8.51 21.50
N PHE A 759 -9.43 9.20 20.98
CA PHE A 759 -8.08 8.64 20.81
C PHE A 759 -7.40 8.34 22.15
N VAL A 760 -7.66 9.14 23.20
CA VAL A 760 -7.09 8.86 24.53
C VAL A 760 -7.58 7.49 25.06
N PRO A 761 -6.70 6.58 25.48
CA PRO A 761 -7.09 5.21 25.81
C PRO A 761 -7.95 5.13 27.08
N ASN A 762 -8.74 4.05 27.21
CA ASN A 762 -9.74 3.87 28.28
C ASN A 762 -9.17 3.79 29.71
N ILE A 763 -7.87 3.53 29.86
CA ILE A 763 -7.16 3.59 31.15
C ILE A 763 -7.26 4.98 31.81
N ALA A 764 -7.40 6.05 31.02
CA ALA A 764 -7.59 7.39 31.55
C ALA A 764 -9.07 7.64 31.91
N SER A 765 -9.31 8.22 33.09
CA SER A 765 -10.66 8.63 33.51
C SER A 765 -11.29 9.61 32.52
N ARG A 766 -12.63 9.62 32.40
CA ARG A 766 -13.36 10.53 31.47
C ARG A 766 -12.93 11.99 31.59
N LYS A 767 -12.70 12.47 32.83
CA LYS A 767 -12.19 13.83 33.10
C LYS A 767 -10.78 14.03 32.54
N ARG A 768 -9.88 13.06 32.76
CA ARG A 768 -8.50 13.12 32.29
C ARG A 768 -8.42 13.06 30.76
N LYS A 769 -9.23 12.21 30.11
CA LYS A 769 -9.37 12.16 28.64
C LYS A 769 -9.78 13.51 28.08
N LEU A 770 -10.79 14.13 28.68
CA LEU A 770 -11.27 15.45 28.26
C LEU A 770 -10.16 16.51 28.41
N ILE A 771 -9.46 16.55 29.53
CA ILE A 771 -8.36 17.51 29.76
C ILE A 771 -7.23 17.30 28.74
N ILE A 772 -6.78 16.06 28.53
CA ILE A 772 -5.72 15.74 27.57
C ILE A 772 -6.15 16.13 26.15
N GLY A 773 -7.38 15.78 25.76
CA GLY A 773 -7.95 16.14 24.45
C GLY A 773 -8.03 17.64 24.25
N ILE A 774 -8.55 18.39 25.23
CA ILE A 774 -8.62 19.86 25.19
C ILE A 774 -7.23 20.46 25.03
N LEU A 775 -6.25 20.05 25.85
CA LEU A 775 -4.88 20.57 25.76
C LEU A 775 -4.24 20.26 24.39
N HIS A 776 -4.42 19.04 23.89
CA HIS A 776 -3.87 18.63 22.59
C HIS A 776 -4.47 19.41 21.42
N VAL A 777 -5.81 19.55 21.38
CA VAL A 777 -6.49 20.32 20.34
C VAL A 777 -6.20 21.80 20.45
N SER A 778 -6.08 22.34 21.67
CA SER A 778 -5.70 23.74 21.88
C SER A 778 -4.32 24.04 21.30
N ALA A 779 -3.35 23.12 21.44
CA ALA A 779 -2.03 23.25 20.83
C ALA A 779 -2.10 23.25 19.29
N HIS A 780 -2.86 22.33 18.70
CA HIS A 780 -3.06 22.27 17.25
C HIS A 780 -3.77 23.53 16.71
N LEU A 781 -4.81 23.98 17.41
CA LEU A 781 -5.58 25.17 17.02
C LEU A 781 -4.75 26.45 17.12
N ALA A 782 -4.03 26.65 18.23
CA ALA A 782 -3.14 27.79 18.40
C ALA A 782 -2.08 27.83 17.29
N ALA A 783 -1.48 26.68 16.97
CA ALA A 783 -0.52 26.58 15.88
C ALA A 783 -1.13 26.91 14.52
N ALA A 784 -2.33 26.39 14.20
CA ALA A 784 -3.01 26.68 12.95
C ALA A 784 -3.31 28.18 12.79
N ILE A 785 -3.83 28.84 13.83
CA ILE A 785 -4.12 30.29 13.82
C ILE A 785 -2.84 31.11 13.70
N ILE A 786 -1.78 30.77 14.46
CA ILE A 786 -0.49 31.46 14.37
C ILE A 786 0.08 31.34 12.94
N LEU A 787 0.07 30.15 12.35
CA LEU A 787 0.56 29.94 10.99
C LEU A 787 -0.28 30.68 9.94
N MET A 788 -1.60 30.78 10.14
CA MET A 788 -2.50 31.53 9.27
C MET A 788 -2.13 33.01 9.30
N LEU A 789 -1.99 33.58 10.50
CA LEU A 789 -1.61 34.97 10.68
C LEU A 789 -0.21 35.27 10.14
N LEU A 790 0.75 34.37 10.31
CA LEU A 790 2.09 34.53 9.73
C LEU A 790 2.06 34.52 8.19
N LEU A 791 1.26 33.65 7.58
CA LEU A 791 1.09 33.63 6.12
C LEU A 791 0.44 34.93 5.63
N GLU A 792 -0.67 35.35 6.23
CA GLU A 792 -1.39 36.57 5.87
C GLU A 792 -0.54 37.82 6.10
N LEU A 793 0.21 37.89 7.20
CA LEU A 793 1.13 38.98 7.49
C LEU A 793 2.28 39.02 6.48
N GLY A 794 2.79 37.86 6.05
CA GLY A 794 3.79 37.77 4.98
C GLY A 794 3.28 38.33 3.66
N VAL A 795 2.05 37.94 3.27
CA VAL A 795 1.39 38.46 2.06
C VAL A 795 1.16 39.97 2.16
N GLU A 796 0.65 40.45 3.30
CA GLU A 796 0.43 41.88 3.56
C GLU A 796 1.74 42.68 3.49
N THR A 797 2.82 42.16 4.05
CA THR A 797 4.15 42.78 3.98
C THR A 797 4.64 42.89 2.53
N CYS A 798 4.48 41.84 1.73
CA CYS A 798 4.82 41.86 0.31
C CYS A 798 3.99 42.87 -0.48
N ILE A 799 2.69 43.01 -0.18
CA ILE A 799 1.81 44.01 -0.80
C ILE A 799 2.29 45.43 -0.45
N ARG A 800 2.58 45.70 0.83
CA ARG A 800 3.05 47.02 1.31
C ARG A 800 4.35 47.47 0.68
N HIS A 801 5.29 46.55 0.47
CA HIS A 801 6.57 46.83 -0.19
C HIS A 801 6.49 46.78 -1.72
N ASN A 802 5.28 46.75 -2.31
CA ASN A 802 5.05 46.67 -3.75
C ASN A 802 5.75 45.47 -4.42
N LEU A 803 5.89 44.35 -3.71
CA LEU A 803 6.43 43.10 -4.25
C LEU A 803 5.35 42.23 -4.88
N LEU A 804 4.11 42.30 -4.36
CA LEU A 804 2.93 41.58 -4.87
C LEU A 804 1.75 42.54 -5.08
N ALA A 805 0.80 42.14 -5.91
CA ALA A 805 -0.42 42.87 -6.27
C ALA A 805 -0.20 44.25 -6.91
N THR A 806 0.86 44.39 -7.72
CA THR A 806 1.23 45.68 -8.34
C THR A 806 0.49 45.96 -9.65
N SER A 807 0.22 44.93 -10.45
CA SER A 807 -0.24 45.12 -11.83
C SER A 807 -1.45 44.25 -12.25
N GLY A 808 -2.04 43.53 -11.30
CA GLY A 808 -3.20 42.64 -11.46
C GLY A 808 -2.83 41.18 -11.72
N TYR A 809 -3.80 40.35 -12.09
CA TYR A 809 -3.67 38.88 -12.24
C TYR A 809 -2.63 38.34 -13.24
N HIS A 810 -1.94 39.21 -13.97
CA HIS A 810 -1.08 38.83 -15.10
C HIS A 810 0.28 39.56 -15.08
N THR A 811 0.80 39.82 -13.88
CA THR A 811 2.10 40.50 -13.69
C THR A 811 3.24 39.73 -14.37
N LEU A 812 3.32 38.40 -14.18
CA LEU A 812 4.30 37.56 -14.87
C LEU A 812 4.20 37.62 -16.41
N TYR A 813 2.99 37.67 -16.96
CA TYR A 813 2.79 37.79 -18.41
C TYR A 813 3.24 39.16 -18.94
N LYS A 814 3.01 40.25 -18.20
CA LYS A 814 3.50 41.58 -18.57
C LYS A 814 5.02 41.63 -18.55
N TRP A 815 5.65 41.05 -17.54
CA TRP A 815 7.11 40.91 -17.47
C TRP A 815 7.65 40.07 -18.64
N TYR A 816 7.02 38.93 -18.93
CA TYR A 816 7.37 38.09 -20.08
C TYR A 816 7.31 38.89 -21.39
N ARG A 817 6.24 39.65 -21.63
CA ARG A 817 6.09 40.47 -22.83
C ARG A 817 7.13 41.59 -22.92
N TYR A 818 7.49 42.20 -21.80
CA TYR A 818 8.55 43.19 -21.73
C TYR A 818 9.91 42.58 -22.11
N VAL A 819 10.30 41.47 -21.48
CA VAL A 819 11.58 40.78 -21.75
C VAL A 819 11.61 40.17 -23.15
N GLU A 820 10.51 39.58 -23.62
CA GLU A 820 10.36 39.04 -24.97
C GLU A 820 10.54 40.13 -26.03
N HIS A 821 10.05 41.35 -25.78
CA HIS A 821 10.22 42.48 -26.68
C HIS A 821 11.65 43.03 -26.67
N GLU A 822 12.29 43.09 -25.51
CA GLU A 822 13.64 43.65 -25.34
C GLU A 822 14.75 42.69 -25.85
N HIS A 823 14.65 41.39 -25.56
CA HIS A 823 15.71 40.42 -25.82
C HIS A 823 15.48 39.57 -27.07
N PHE A 824 14.24 39.48 -27.57
CA PHE A 824 13.89 38.68 -28.74
C PHE A 824 13.04 39.49 -29.73
N PRO A 825 13.60 40.49 -30.43
CA PRO A 825 12.88 41.23 -31.46
C PRO A 825 12.38 40.28 -32.57
N ASP A 826 11.19 40.51 -33.11
CA ASP A 826 10.61 39.73 -34.20
C ASP A 826 10.61 40.53 -35.51
N PRO A 827 11.77 40.64 -36.18
CA PRO A 827 11.91 41.42 -37.42
C PRO A 827 11.08 40.84 -38.58
N SER A 828 10.64 39.59 -38.47
CA SER A 828 9.86 38.90 -39.51
C SER A 828 8.34 39.08 -39.36
N GLY A 829 7.86 39.59 -38.22
CA GLY A 829 6.43 39.68 -37.88
C GLY A 829 5.76 38.32 -37.68
N LEU A 830 6.53 37.26 -37.40
CA LEU A 830 6.03 35.90 -37.22
C LEU A 830 5.05 35.78 -36.04
N ARG A 831 5.29 36.45 -34.91
CA ARG A 831 4.42 36.43 -33.72
C ARG A 831 3.10 37.10 -34.00
N GLU A 832 3.11 38.26 -34.67
CA GLU A 832 1.88 38.95 -35.05
C GLU A 832 1.06 38.11 -36.04
N ARG A 833 1.74 37.37 -36.94
CA ARG A 833 1.09 36.38 -37.81
C ARG A 833 0.53 35.19 -37.04
N ILE A 834 1.25 34.61 -36.09
CA ILE A 834 0.77 33.51 -35.24
C ILE A 834 -0.41 33.97 -34.38
N GLU A 835 -0.37 35.18 -33.84
CA GLU A 835 -1.48 35.77 -33.09
C GLU A 835 -2.72 35.94 -33.98
N ARG A 836 -2.55 36.42 -35.22
CA ARG A 836 -3.66 36.47 -36.20
C ARG A 836 -4.15 35.08 -36.60
N TRP A 837 -3.26 34.13 -36.88
CA TRP A 837 -3.58 32.74 -37.27
C TRP A 837 -4.32 31.99 -36.17
N THR A 838 -4.01 32.30 -34.91
CA THR A 838 -4.66 31.71 -33.73
C THR A 838 -5.81 32.57 -33.19
N PHE A 839 -6.17 33.67 -33.86
CA PHE A 839 -7.19 34.62 -33.43
C PHE A 839 -7.02 35.15 -31.99
N GLY A 840 -5.77 35.31 -31.56
CA GLY A 840 -5.42 35.74 -30.20
C GLY A 840 -5.45 34.63 -29.16
N LEU A 841 -5.71 33.38 -29.54
CA LEU A 841 -5.70 32.24 -28.62
C LEU A 841 -4.29 31.95 -28.10
N TYR A 842 -3.26 32.03 -28.94
CA TYR A 842 -1.88 31.82 -28.54
C TYR A 842 -1.45 32.72 -27.36
N PRO A 843 -1.53 34.06 -27.45
CA PRO A 843 -1.16 34.93 -26.33
C PRO A 843 -2.12 34.81 -25.14
N ALA A 844 -3.40 34.51 -25.36
CA ALA A 844 -4.36 34.27 -24.27
C ALA A 844 -4.01 33.00 -23.47
N CYS A 845 -3.68 31.90 -24.15
CA CYS A 845 -3.25 30.65 -23.52
C CYS A 845 -1.99 30.87 -22.67
N ILE A 846 -0.97 31.54 -23.21
CA ILE A 846 0.25 31.87 -22.46
C ILE A 846 -0.08 32.75 -21.25
N LYS A 847 -0.90 33.79 -21.44
CA LYS A 847 -1.32 34.71 -20.37
C LYS A 847 -2.01 34.00 -19.20
N TYR A 848 -2.95 33.10 -19.49
CA TYR A 848 -3.66 32.34 -18.46
C TYR A 848 -2.81 31.22 -17.85
N LEU A 849 -1.98 30.56 -18.65
CA LEU A 849 -1.03 29.56 -18.17
C LEU A 849 -0.04 30.19 -17.19
N MET A 850 0.54 31.34 -17.53
CA MET A 850 1.45 32.09 -16.64
C MET A 850 0.76 32.54 -15.35
N SER A 851 -0.50 32.98 -15.41
CA SER A 851 -1.24 33.29 -14.16
C SER A 851 -1.46 32.07 -13.26
N ALA A 852 -1.52 30.86 -13.82
CA ALA A 852 -1.61 29.64 -13.02
C ALA A 852 -0.28 29.29 -12.32
N PHE A 853 0.85 29.78 -12.83
CA PHE A 853 2.17 29.63 -12.21
C PHE A 853 2.52 30.78 -11.24
N ASP A 854 1.84 31.92 -11.34
CA ASP A 854 2.04 33.10 -10.48
C ASP A 854 1.07 33.11 -9.28
N VAL A 855 1.06 32.01 -8.52
CA VAL A 855 0.12 31.75 -7.42
C VAL A 855 0.17 32.84 -6.33
N PRO A 856 1.34 33.36 -5.88
CA PRO A 856 1.41 34.44 -4.90
C PRO A 856 0.74 35.73 -5.37
N GLU A 857 0.91 36.11 -6.64
CA GLU A 857 0.27 37.31 -7.21
C GLU A 857 -1.25 37.13 -7.29
N VAL A 858 -1.72 35.97 -7.75
CA VAL A 858 -3.16 35.63 -7.79
C VAL A 858 -3.78 35.68 -6.39
N MET A 859 -3.08 35.15 -5.39
CA MET A 859 -3.49 35.17 -3.99
C MET A 859 -3.57 36.61 -3.46
N ALA A 860 -2.54 37.42 -3.67
CA ALA A 860 -2.46 38.80 -3.19
C ALA A 860 -3.50 39.73 -3.84
N VAL A 861 -3.65 39.66 -5.18
CA VAL A 861 -4.64 40.46 -5.94
C VAL A 861 -6.06 40.08 -5.53
N THR A 862 -6.35 38.79 -5.40
CA THR A 862 -7.69 38.34 -4.99
C THR A 862 -7.99 38.73 -3.55
N ARG A 863 -7.02 38.57 -2.64
CA ARG A 863 -7.13 39.05 -1.26
C ARG A 863 -7.45 40.53 -1.19
N GLN A 864 -6.73 41.38 -1.92
CA GLN A 864 -6.99 42.83 -1.92
C GLN A 864 -8.39 43.16 -2.45
N ASN A 865 -8.88 42.41 -3.44
CA ASN A 865 -10.23 42.57 -3.96
C ASN A 865 -11.30 42.13 -2.93
N ILE A 866 -11.10 40.99 -2.25
CA ILE A 866 -11.97 40.52 -1.17
C ILE A 866 -12.03 41.56 -0.04
N CYS A 867 -10.88 42.09 0.39
CA CYS A 867 -10.82 43.04 1.50
C CYS A 867 -11.44 44.41 1.17
N LYS A 868 -11.50 44.80 -0.12
CA LYS A 868 -12.12 46.05 -0.55
C LYS A 868 -13.63 45.91 -0.81
N ASN A 869 -14.02 44.83 -1.48
CA ASN A 869 -15.37 44.68 -2.07
C ASN A 869 -16.21 43.59 -1.42
N GLY A 870 -15.65 42.85 -0.45
CA GLY A 870 -16.30 41.71 0.19
C GLY A 870 -16.23 40.42 -0.65
N MET A 871 -16.37 39.27 0.00
CA MET A 871 -16.29 37.94 -0.65
C MET A 871 -17.44 37.73 -1.65
N ASP A 872 -18.63 38.28 -1.38
CA ASP A 872 -19.82 38.12 -2.23
C ASP A 872 -19.69 38.78 -3.61
N SER A 873 -18.74 39.71 -3.76
CA SER A 873 -18.45 40.37 -5.03
C SER A 873 -17.72 39.48 -6.04
N LEU A 874 -17.19 38.32 -5.60
CA LEU A 874 -16.38 37.43 -6.44
C LEU A 874 -17.19 36.24 -6.99
N PRO A 875 -16.99 35.88 -8.28
CA PRO A 875 -17.52 34.63 -8.81
C PRO A 875 -16.99 33.43 -8.02
N ARG A 876 -17.84 32.43 -7.77
CA ARG A 876 -17.49 31.20 -7.02
C ARG A 876 -16.22 30.52 -7.55
N GLY A 877 -16.01 30.50 -8.87
CA GLY A 877 -14.79 29.95 -9.47
C GLY A 877 -13.51 30.69 -9.06
N ARG A 878 -13.55 32.03 -8.93
CA ARG A 878 -12.39 32.81 -8.46
C ARG A 878 -12.15 32.64 -6.96
N ALA A 879 -13.22 32.52 -6.17
CA ALA A 879 -13.09 32.17 -4.75
C ALA A 879 -12.44 30.79 -4.56
N ALA A 880 -12.83 29.80 -5.38
CA ALA A 880 -12.20 28.48 -5.35
C ALA A 880 -10.70 28.53 -5.72
N ILE A 881 -10.33 29.32 -6.74
CA ILE A 881 -8.92 29.53 -7.12
C ILE A 881 -8.14 30.19 -5.97
N TYR A 882 -8.73 31.17 -5.28
CA TYR A 882 -8.12 31.80 -4.12
C TYR A 882 -7.84 30.79 -3.00
N TYR A 883 -8.84 30.02 -2.56
CA TYR A 883 -8.65 29.03 -1.52
C TYR A 883 -7.69 27.90 -1.93
N ALA A 884 -7.70 27.48 -3.20
CA ALA A 884 -6.71 26.53 -3.70
C ALA A 884 -5.29 27.11 -3.65
N SER A 885 -5.12 28.39 -3.97
CA SER A 885 -3.83 29.10 -3.91
C SER A 885 -3.31 29.20 -2.47
N VAL A 886 -4.18 29.64 -1.53
CA VAL A 886 -3.87 29.72 -0.10
C VAL A 886 -3.54 28.33 0.45
N PHE A 887 -4.35 27.31 0.12
CA PHE A 887 -4.14 25.94 0.56
C PHE A 887 -2.75 25.43 0.21
N LEU A 888 -2.28 25.61 -1.04
CA LEU A 888 -0.96 25.11 -1.46
C LEU A 888 0.17 25.65 -0.58
N TYR A 889 0.17 26.96 -0.28
CA TYR A 889 1.20 27.58 0.56
C TYR A 889 1.03 27.25 2.04
N PHE A 890 -0.20 27.38 2.54
CA PHE A 890 -0.51 27.10 3.94
C PHE A 890 -0.24 25.63 4.31
N TRP A 891 -0.56 24.70 3.40
CA TRP A 891 -0.32 23.28 3.58
C TRP A 891 1.18 22.98 3.72
N VAL A 892 2.01 23.46 2.78
CA VAL A 892 3.47 23.30 2.87
C VAL A 892 4.02 23.93 4.14
N PHE A 893 3.55 25.12 4.51
CA PHE A 893 4.02 25.84 5.69
C PHE A 893 3.62 25.18 7.01
N SER A 894 2.42 24.60 7.08
CA SER A 894 1.88 23.98 8.30
C SER A 894 2.38 22.56 8.55
N THR A 895 2.69 21.81 7.49
CA THR A 895 3.11 20.40 7.57
C THR A 895 4.17 20.09 8.65
N PRO A 896 5.27 20.86 8.84
CA PRO A 896 6.28 20.54 9.85
C PRO A 896 5.76 20.63 11.28
N VAL A 897 4.84 21.57 11.53
CA VAL A 897 4.36 21.91 12.87
C VAL A 897 3.38 20.85 13.36
N VAL A 898 2.57 20.27 12.47
CA VAL A 898 1.59 19.23 12.85
C VAL A 898 2.28 18.02 13.46
N SER A 899 3.29 17.46 12.78
CA SER A 899 4.06 16.33 13.31
C SER A 899 4.83 16.66 14.58
N LEU A 900 5.32 17.89 14.73
CA LEU A 900 6.02 18.30 15.94
C LEU A 900 5.08 18.29 17.16
N ILE A 901 3.88 18.83 17.02
CA ILE A 901 2.89 18.85 18.10
C ILE A 901 2.42 17.44 18.43
N PHE A 902 2.12 16.62 17.42
CA PHE A 902 1.68 15.24 17.63
C PHE A 902 2.79 14.36 18.24
N GLY A 903 4.03 14.48 17.77
CA GLY A 903 5.17 13.79 18.36
C GLY A 903 5.47 14.23 19.80
N SER A 904 5.30 15.51 20.10
CA SER A 904 5.43 16.03 21.48
C SER A 904 4.31 15.52 22.39
N TYR A 905 3.09 15.44 21.88
CA TYR A 905 1.97 14.82 22.58
C TYR A 905 2.26 13.37 22.96
N LEU A 906 2.69 12.54 22.00
CA LEU A 906 3.04 11.14 22.27
C LEU A 906 4.17 11.02 23.31
N TYR A 907 5.21 11.85 23.22
CA TYR A 907 6.28 11.90 24.20
C TYR A 907 5.78 12.25 25.61
N ILE A 908 4.91 13.25 25.73
CA ILE A 908 4.38 13.66 27.04
C ILE A 908 3.49 12.56 27.63
N CYS A 909 2.60 12.02 26.81
CA CYS A 909 1.65 10.99 27.20
C CYS A 909 2.33 9.72 27.70
N ILE A 910 3.37 9.24 27.02
CA ILE A 910 4.02 7.99 27.42
C ILE A 910 4.89 8.14 28.67
N ASN A 911 5.64 9.23 28.79
CA ASN A 911 6.59 9.41 29.90
C ASN A 911 5.94 9.86 31.20
N TRP A 912 4.95 10.77 31.15
CA TRP A 912 4.31 11.30 32.36
C TRP A 912 2.94 10.69 32.64
N LEU A 913 2.18 10.31 31.60
CA LEU A 913 0.84 9.78 31.78
C LEU A 913 0.78 8.25 31.67
N HIS A 914 1.84 7.62 31.18
CA HIS A 914 1.95 6.18 30.92
C HIS A 914 0.81 5.65 30.05
N ILE A 915 0.46 6.40 29.01
CA ILE A 915 -0.54 6.00 28.00
C ILE A 915 0.08 6.03 26.60
N HIS A 916 -0.61 5.46 25.61
CA HIS A 916 -0.16 5.38 24.22
C HIS A 916 1.14 4.61 24.02
N PHE A 917 1.31 3.50 24.75
CA PHE A 917 2.54 2.72 24.69
C PHE A 917 2.82 2.19 23.27
N ASP A 918 1.76 1.77 22.57
CA ASP A 918 1.85 1.21 21.22
C ASP A 918 2.01 2.30 20.16
N GLU A 919 1.15 3.32 20.18
CA GLU A 919 1.16 4.45 19.23
C GLU A 919 2.49 5.21 19.26
N ALA A 920 3.02 5.48 20.45
CA ALA A 920 4.28 6.20 20.60
C ALA A 920 5.45 5.41 19.99
N PHE A 921 5.59 4.12 20.29
CA PHE A 921 6.77 3.36 19.85
C PHE A 921 6.64 2.80 18.43
N SER A 922 5.43 2.45 17.98
CA SER A 922 5.16 2.05 16.58
C SER A 922 5.51 3.18 15.60
N SER A 923 5.26 4.43 15.99
CA SER A 923 5.65 5.61 15.20
C SER A 923 7.17 5.71 14.98
N LEU A 924 7.97 5.18 15.92
CA LEU A 924 9.43 5.23 15.90
C LEU A 924 10.05 4.07 15.15
N ARG A 925 9.34 2.97 14.89
CA ARG A 925 9.82 1.82 14.09
C ARG A 925 11.25 1.43 14.47
N ILE A 926 11.43 1.14 15.75
CA ILE A 926 12.75 0.89 16.35
C ILE A 926 13.13 -0.56 16.11
N ALA A 927 14.02 -0.78 15.15
CA ALA A 927 14.54 -2.11 14.82
C ALA A 927 15.58 -2.67 15.78
N ASN A 928 16.06 -1.85 16.71
CA ASN A 928 17.06 -2.21 17.71
C ASN A 928 16.42 -2.94 18.90
N TYR A 929 17.25 -3.40 19.85
CA TYR A 929 16.83 -4.15 21.03
C TYR A 929 16.07 -5.42 20.66
N LYS A 930 16.83 -6.43 20.24
CA LYS A 930 16.30 -7.75 19.89
C LYS A 930 16.82 -8.80 20.85
N SER A 931 16.01 -9.79 21.18
CA SER A 931 16.35 -10.85 22.12
C SER A 931 15.56 -12.12 21.85
N PHE A 932 16.08 -13.22 22.38
CA PHE A 932 15.41 -14.51 22.50
C PHE A 932 15.85 -15.15 23.82
N THR A 933 15.13 -16.15 24.28
CA THR A 933 15.46 -16.85 25.53
C THR A 933 15.87 -18.28 25.21
N ARG A 934 17.06 -18.67 25.67
CA ARG A 934 17.60 -20.02 25.58
C ARG A 934 17.43 -20.71 26.93
N PHE A 935 16.94 -21.93 26.89
CA PHE A 935 16.67 -22.78 28.02
C PHE A 935 17.56 -24.01 27.99
N HIS A 936 17.92 -24.49 29.17
CA HIS A 936 18.69 -25.71 29.37
C HIS A 936 18.07 -26.51 30.51
N ILE A 937 17.58 -27.71 30.19
CA ILE A 937 17.23 -28.71 31.20
C ILE A 937 18.49 -29.51 31.46
N ASN A 938 19.08 -29.32 32.63
CA ASN A 938 20.31 -30.00 33.01
C ASN A 938 20.03 -31.44 33.48
N VAL A 939 21.11 -32.20 33.71
CA VAL A 939 21.03 -33.61 34.12
C VAL A 939 20.30 -33.80 35.46
N LYS A 940 20.25 -32.78 36.34
CA LYS A 940 19.52 -32.80 37.61
C LYS A 940 18.02 -32.56 37.43
N GLY A 941 17.61 -32.01 36.28
CA GLY A 941 16.23 -31.63 36.00
C GLY A 941 15.91 -30.16 36.29
N ASP A 942 16.90 -29.34 36.69
CA ASP A 942 16.71 -27.90 36.82
C ASP A 942 16.64 -27.24 35.44
N LEU A 943 15.84 -26.17 35.33
CA LEU A 943 15.72 -25.37 34.11
C LEU A 943 16.54 -24.08 34.25
N GLU A 944 17.69 -24.02 33.57
CA GLU A 944 18.48 -22.80 33.44
C GLU A 944 17.95 -21.95 32.28
N VAL A 945 17.78 -20.64 32.52
CA VAL A 945 17.17 -19.70 31.59
C VAL A 945 18.15 -18.58 31.27
N PHE A 946 18.53 -18.44 30.00
CA PHE A 946 19.44 -17.41 29.51
C PHE A 946 18.73 -16.52 28.49
N THR A 947 18.54 -15.23 28.80
CA THR A 947 18.02 -14.29 27.80
C THR A 947 19.16 -13.58 27.10
N LEU A 948 19.31 -13.84 25.80
CA LEU A 948 20.34 -13.26 24.95
C LEU A 948 19.77 -12.08 24.16
N ALA A 949 20.53 -10.99 24.10
CA ALA A 949 20.08 -9.77 23.43
C ALA A 949 21.15 -9.08 22.58
N VAL A 950 20.69 -8.29 21.61
CA VAL A 950 21.47 -7.46 20.71
C VAL A 950 20.90 -6.04 20.70
N ASP A 951 21.72 -5.08 21.14
CA ASP A 951 21.30 -3.68 21.27
C ASP A 951 21.13 -2.98 19.91
N LYS A 952 21.94 -3.32 18.90
CA LYS A 952 21.91 -2.66 17.58
C LYS A 952 21.82 -3.68 16.45
N VAL A 953 20.76 -3.58 15.65
CA VAL A 953 20.55 -4.44 14.49
C VAL A 953 21.31 -3.92 13.26
N PRO A 954 22.03 -4.79 12.52
CA PRO A 954 22.69 -4.40 11.28
C PRO A 954 21.71 -3.95 10.19
N LYS A 955 22.12 -2.95 9.42
CA LYS A 955 21.36 -2.48 8.23
C LYS A 955 21.98 -2.89 6.90
N LYS A 956 23.23 -3.34 6.93
CA LYS A 956 24.01 -3.68 5.74
C LYS A 956 24.62 -5.06 5.95
N TRP A 957 24.30 -5.96 5.03
CA TRP A 957 24.72 -7.35 5.03
C TRP A 957 25.56 -7.64 3.79
N LYS A 958 26.46 -8.61 3.91
CA LYS A 958 27.24 -9.18 2.80
C LYS A 958 27.18 -10.70 2.89
N LEU A 959 27.39 -11.38 1.76
CA LEU A 959 27.51 -12.84 1.74
C LEU A 959 28.66 -13.26 2.65
N ASP A 960 28.44 -14.28 3.48
CA ASP A 960 29.51 -14.85 4.29
C ASP A 960 30.37 -15.79 3.44
N SER A 961 31.67 -15.48 3.33
CA SER A 961 32.62 -16.30 2.61
C SER A 961 32.76 -17.69 3.22
N ASN A 962 32.67 -17.79 4.54
CA ASN A 962 32.81 -19.08 5.24
C ASN A 962 31.63 -20.01 4.93
N TRP A 963 30.42 -19.44 4.87
CA TRP A 963 29.21 -20.15 4.46
C TRP A 963 29.30 -20.65 3.01
N GLU A 964 29.89 -19.86 2.11
CA GLU A 964 30.07 -20.24 0.69
C GLU A 964 31.12 -21.36 0.50
N THR A 965 32.15 -21.39 1.35
CA THR A 965 33.22 -22.40 1.29
C THR A 965 32.85 -23.74 1.91
N GLU A 966 31.85 -23.79 2.79
CA GLU A 966 31.47 -25.00 3.52
C GLU A 966 30.71 -25.99 2.61
N GLN A 967 31.10 -27.27 2.63
CA GLN A 967 30.53 -28.31 1.76
C GLN A 967 29.02 -28.56 2.00
N GLN A 968 28.37 -29.25 1.05
CA GLN A 968 26.95 -29.62 1.07
C GLN A 968 26.62 -30.66 2.16
N GLN A 969 26.69 -30.27 3.42
CA GLN A 969 26.08 -30.98 4.54
C GLN A 969 24.75 -30.33 4.95
N PRO A 970 23.85 -31.06 5.66
CA PRO A 970 22.66 -30.46 6.26
C PRO A 970 23.01 -29.20 7.03
N SER A 971 22.24 -28.14 6.83
CA SER A 971 22.55 -26.79 7.34
C SER A 971 22.78 -26.75 8.85
N HIS A 972 22.07 -27.58 9.62
CA HIS A 972 22.23 -27.65 11.07
C HIS A 972 23.54 -28.29 11.55
N LEU A 973 24.23 -29.05 10.68
CA LEU A 973 25.55 -29.60 10.99
C LEU A 973 26.70 -28.65 10.61
N ARG A 974 26.38 -27.52 9.97
CA ARG A 974 27.38 -26.55 9.51
C ARG A 974 27.97 -25.75 10.66
N SER A 975 29.25 -25.42 10.54
CA SER A 975 29.94 -24.48 11.44
C SER A 975 29.48 -23.04 11.20
N PHE A 976 29.22 -22.68 9.93
CA PHE A 976 28.73 -21.37 9.52
C PHE A 976 27.38 -21.52 8.80
N PRO A 977 26.26 -21.69 9.52
CA PRO A 977 24.96 -21.99 8.92
C PRO A 977 24.31 -20.82 8.17
N SER A 978 24.61 -19.59 8.60
CA SER A 978 23.98 -18.36 8.12
C SER A 978 24.61 -17.84 6.82
N LYS A 979 23.77 -17.56 5.82
CA LYS A 979 24.20 -17.07 4.52
C LYS A 979 24.80 -15.66 4.54
N TRP A 980 24.29 -14.79 5.40
CA TRP A 980 24.64 -13.38 5.44
C TRP A 980 25.28 -13.00 6.77
N ARG A 981 26.31 -12.17 6.69
CA ARG A 981 26.96 -11.56 7.86
C ARG A 981 26.94 -10.05 7.77
N ALA A 982 27.12 -9.39 8.91
CA ALA A 982 27.17 -7.93 8.91
C ALA A 982 28.42 -7.45 8.14
N VAL A 983 28.29 -6.33 7.42
CA VAL A 983 29.45 -5.73 6.71
C VAL A 983 30.52 -5.28 7.71
N SER A 984 30.09 -4.76 8.86
CA SER A 984 30.94 -4.30 9.96
C SER A 984 30.99 -5.36 11.06
N PRO A 985 32.16 -5.95 11.38
CA PRO A 985 32.29 -6.96 12.43
C PRO A 985 31.80 -6.50 13.82
N HIS A 986 32.01 -5.22 14.17
CA HIS A 986 31.55 -4.61 15.43
C HIS A 986 30.02 -4.49 15.56
N HIS A 987 29.30 -4.71 14.46
CA HIS A 987 27.85 -4.73 14.45
C HIS A 987 27.31 -6.14 14.20
N ASP A 988 28.18 -7.14 14.03
CA ASP A 988 27.73 -8.50 13.75
C ASP A 988 27.01 -9.07 14.98
N PRO A 989 25.77 -9.59 14.85
CA PRO A 989 25.02 -10.13 15.98
C PRO A 989 25.81 -11.17 16.77
N VAL A 990 26.55 -12.04 16.08
CA VAL A 990 27.35 -13.12 16.70
C VAL A 990 28.43 -12.55 17.63
N ASN A 991 28.96 -11.36 17.34
CA ASN A 991 30.00 -10.71 18.14
C ASN A 991 29.45 -9.74 19.20
N THR A 992 28.19 -9.34 19.09
CA THR A 992 27.58 -8.27 19.91
C THR A 992 26.53 -8.77 20.88
N VAL A 993 26.11 -10.03 20.75
CA VAL A 993 25.15 -10.68 21.63
C VAL A 993 25.67 -10.74 23.08
N ARG A 994 24.78 -10.49 24.04
CA ARG A 994 25.09 -10.55 25.48
C ARG A 994 23.92 -11.12 26.26
N ILE A 995 24.19 -11.65 27.45
CA ILE A 995 23.15 -12.08 28.39
C ILE A 995 22.60 -10.85 29.10
N VAL A 996 21.28 -10.68 29.10
CA VAL A 996 20.58 -9.60 29.83
C VAL A 996 19.88 -10.09 31.09
N ASP A 997 19.61 -11.39 31.16
CA ASP A 997 19.04 -12.05 32.33
C ASP A 997 19.46 -13.52 32.37
N HIS A 998 19.70 -14.04 33.57
CA HIS A 998 20.07 -15.42 33.82
C HIS A 998 19.59 -15.87 35.20
N PHE A 999 18.79 -16.94 35.23
CA PHE A 999 18.29 -17.54 36.46
C PHE A 999 17.99 -19.03 36.27
N VAL A 1000 17.81 -19.75 37.39
CA VAL A 1000 17.56 -21.19 37.41
C VAL A 1000 16.25 -21.48 38.14
N ILE A 1001 15.40 -22.30 37.55
CA ILE A 1001 14.19 -22.85 38.19
C ILE A 1001 14.51 -24.27 38.65
N GLN A 1002 14.58 -24.44 39.98
CA GLN A 1002 14.86 -25.75 40.57
C GLN A 1002 13.65 -26.67 40.47
N GLN A 1003 13.90 -27.94 40.16
CA GLN A 1003 12.86 -28.96 40.30
C GLN A 1003 12.70 -29.28 41.79
N THR A 1004 11.49 -29.18 42.34
CA THR A 1004 11.27 -29.43 43.76
C THR A 1004 11.60 -30.89 44.09
N GLU A 1005 12.72 -31.16 44.78
CA GLU A 1005 12.93 -32.45 45.43
C GLU A 1005 11.98 -32.52 46.63
N VAL A 1006 10.98 -33.40 46.56
CA VAL A 1006 10.29 -33.83 47.77
C VAL A 1006 11.31 -34.67 48.53
N GLU A 1007 11.93 -34.10 49.57
CA GLU A 1007 12.57 -34.88 50.61
C GLU A 1007 11.56 -35.94 51.04
N LYS A 1008 11.85 -37.22 50.74
CA LYS A 1008 11.11 -38.33 51.33
C LYS A 1008 11.19 -38.11 52.85
N PRO A 1009 10.07 -38.01 53.58
CA PRO A 1009 10.15 -38.00 55.02
C PRO A 1009 10.79 -39.33 55.40
N ASP A 1010 11.96 -39.27 56.02
CA ASP A 1010 12.63 -40.42 56.58
C ASP A 1010 11.60 -41.19 57.42
N SER A 1011 11.36 -42.44 57.03
CA SER A 1011 10.61 -43.40 57.81
C SER A 1011 11.39 -43.73 59.08
N LYS A 1012 11.38 -42.82 60.05
CA LYS A 1012 11.85 -43.08 61.41
C LYS A 1012 10.80 -42.59 62.40
N LEU A 1013 10.29 -43.60 63.12
CA LEU A 1013 9.56 -43.52 64.39
C LEU A 1013 8.13 -43.00 64.30
N MET A 1014 7.17 -43.94 64.40
CA MET A 1014 6.16 -43.97 65.47
C MET A 1014 5.45 -45.33 65.41
N ASN A 1015 6.09 -46.36 65.98
CA ASN A 1015 5.33 -47.43 66.62
C ASN A 1015 4.82 -46.83 67.93
N GLY A 1016 3.54 -46.48 67.97
CA GLY A 1016 2.90 -45.87 69.13
C GLY A 1016 1.40 -46.01 69.01
N SER A 1017 0.91 -47.21 69.33
CA SER A 1017 -0.49 -47.48 69.65
C SER A 1017 -1.05 -46.46 70.66
N ILE A 1018 -2.34 -46.12 70.54
CA ILE A 1018 -3.38 -46.14 71.60
C ILE A 1018 -4.46 -45.05 71.35
N THR A 1019 -5.70 -45.54 71.18
CA THR A 1019 -7.04 -45.02 71.57
C THR A 1019 -7.24 -43.50 71.69
N HIS A 1020 -8.25 -42.88 71.08
CA HIS A 1020 -9.68 -43.14 71.22
C HIS A 1020 -10.47 -42.49 70.08
#